data_AF-A0A944IH02-F1
#
_entry.id   AF-A0A944IH02-F1
#
_cell.length_a   1.000
_cell.length_b   1.000
_cell.length_c   1.000
_cell.angle_alpha   90.00
_cell.angle_beta   90.00
_cell.angle_gamma   90.00
#
_symmetry.space_group_name_H-M   'P 1'
#
loop_
_entity.id
_entity.type
_entity.pdbx_description
1 polymer ?
#
loop_
_entity_poly.entity_id
_entity_poly.type
_entity_poly.pdbx_seq_one_letter_code
_entity_poly.pdbx_strand_id
1 'polypeptide(L)'
;MSVRTAERIAIVQAGRQGSGFLLHPRLILTSAHLFDGINTACVAVPGGTGTQVCRIVWYRYDEMCDAALLEADKDLVADVSKCQESDLKWGHITDLAAWERCEAIGYPLISLREGMRPDTEQLVGTLKPGASILRHRYVLDSSHSAPPKGVGASKSPWQGMSGAAAFIGEYLIGVVSGDPTQWGHARVEVVPAHVLVEDKSFRLAVQSVTGAQIDLVDVARSIPSPISGPVNTSEIRWNPVSEADAIGFGVHRVPDSPGHPPVVDYISRSVDSDLDSHLELLAREGGMLLLSGDSAAGKSRALFEAMRRNLGDWLVCKPDPDVDISSLLHVPSGGRRVVWLDDLHDYLRSGGLTPSLLDGLTSRRLVVLATIRTEFYEQYTDDRSRKFATRGSGTQLPSSPGRVLRAARHITVERIWDPIERQRASLSEDPRIANALEADRAYGVAEYLAAGPQVLKMWRSAFRVRGNPRGAALVAAAVDLTRTGVGSSLPRAALERLHEHYLEQAGGPALRPEGLDDAWNWATDVVLGVTGPLVPSKGETYKPFDYLVSDIARRSGPDELPDLVWDEALRVVDNSRRSLVAMVARSAGQLDVAKNALVPLVQADDQEALNILGALEVSEKNWEDARRYFARASKLGDSTGTHNLGVLCALKDDLHGAREWYTLAIERGELQSVGALGVVYERLGNRDKAVELWKRGTEAGDPGSAFHYAEWLRAKWQSDESIEALKVAADGEIPFATLSYAGVLLRKKDHETANAYVAKAYSEAVKQGTLGDPLGSLMAGVTAYSFGNVDLGRKWWERARNNGCEIDWALFEAPVDFPGLRHLAVSWETLDKVGEEQVRLLMQTLWAGDCLDCGYPLGGGVPALYVDDMRTHADAKIFHFGLCRFPHWNDSASISIAKDVGISWKSASAPVVIGKDASHVIPALFVNPSFEEAQFVMNDDQTWQATSQYGPHSVLSSALDLRPLWSGFPSKNVDSSALAFVGEEEVAVAALHQVWSAPATREFLTLVGQSGGVLLVLSSALGPEDVYTMEALADVLQSWDAMVRWVPLRREIANNAT
;
A
#
# COMPACT_ATOMS: atom_id res chain seq x y z
N MET A 1 21.39 3.30 -26.02
CA MET A 1 21.26 3.76 -24.63
C MET A 1 20.79 5.21 -24.66
N SER A 2 20.24 5.76 -23.57
CA SER A 2 19.97 7.20 -23.51
C SER A 2 21.30 7.95 -23.54
N VAL A 3 21.43 8.97 -24.40
CA VAL A 3 22.62 9.85 -24.45
C VAL A 3 22.59 10.93 -23.36
N ARG A 4 21.50 10.99 -22.59
CA ARG A 4 21.28 11.91 -21.47
C ARG A 4 21.56 11.15 -20.18
N THR A 5 22.81 11.16 -19.74
CA THR A 5 23.24 10.55 -18.48
C THR A 5 24.04 11.55 -17.65
N ALA A 6 24.08 11.36 -16.33
CA ALA A 6 24.78 12.26 -15.43
C ALA A 6 26.28 12.37 -15.75
N GLU A 7 26.90 11.27 -16.23
CA GLU A 7 28.32 11.25 -16.59
C GLU A 7 28.67 12.08 -17.84
N ARG A 8 27.67 12.63 -18.56
CA ARG A 8 27.91 13.56 -19.68
C ARG A 8 27.75 15.04 -19.33
N ILE A 9 27.29 15.37 -18.13
CA ILE A 9 27.06 16.75 -17.70
C ILE A 9 28.26 17.19 -16.85
N ALA A 10 28.81 18.37 -17.14
CA ALA A 10 29.99 18.89 -16.46
C ALA A 10 29.75 20.26 -15.81
N ILE A 11 30.36 20.49 -14.66
CA ILE A 11 30.58 21.83 -14.15
C ILE A 11 31.91 22.35 -14.69
N VAL A 12 31.91 23.57 -15.24
CA VAL A 12 33.07 24.20 -15.87
C VAL A 12 33.42 25.46 -15.10
N GLN A 13 34.62 25.48 -14.50
CA GLN A 13 35.14 26.63 -13.77
C GLN A 13 36.32 27.25 -14.52
N ALA A 14 36.05 28.37 -15.20
CA ALA A 14 37.04 29.21 -15.87
C ALA A 14 37.08 30.58 -15.17
N GLY A 15 37.21 31.68 -15.93
CA GLY A 15 37.01 33.05 -15.41
C GLY A 15 35.62 33.27 -14.82
N ARG A 16 34.63 32.49 -15.29
CA ARG A 16 33.29 32.33 -14.71
C ARG A 16 32.99 30.85 -14.52
N GLN A 17 32.06 30.58 -13.59
CA GLN A 17 31.43 29.28 -13.46
C GLN A 17 30.35 29.11 -14.55
N GLY A 18 30.30 27.92 -15.14
CA GLY A 18 29.37 27.51 -16.17
C GLY A 18 29.13 26.01 -16.16
N SER A 19 28.44 25.54 -17.19
CA SER A 19 28.13 24.15 -17.46
C SER A 19 28.91 23.66 -18.69
N GLY A 20 28.95 22.36 -18.90
CA GLY A 20 29.52 21.76 -20.09
C GLY A 20 28.90 20.40 -20.38
N PHE A 21 29.14 19.87 -21.58
CA PHE A 21 28.64 18.58 -22.01
C PHE A 21 29.73 17.76 -22.69
N LEU A 22 29.88 16.49 -22.30
CA LEU A 22 30.92 15.60 -22.82
C LEU A 22 30.49 15.00 -24.17
N LEU A 23 31.22 15.39 -25.21
CA LEU A 23 31.19 14.74 -26.53
C LEU A 23 32.03 13.46 -26.55
N HIS A 24 33.02 13.37 -25.65
CA HIS A 24 33.98 12.28 -25.46
C HIS A 24 34.43 12.29 -23.98
N PRO A 25 35.01 11.22 -23.39
CA PRO A 25 35.51 11.25 -22.01
C PRO A 25 36.53 12.35 -21.73
N ARG A 26 37.15 12.92 -22.78
CA ARG A 26 38.14 14.00 -22.70
C ARG A 26 37.72 15.30 -23.37
N LEU A 27 36.54 15.36 -24.00
CA LEU A 27 36.17 16.48 -24.88
C LEU A 27 34.86 17.11 -24.43
N ILE A 28 34.91 18.38 -24.03
CA ILE A 28 33.80 19.06 -23.35
C ILE A 28 33.39 20.29 -24.16
N LEU A 29 32.12 20.35 -24.54
CA LEU A 29 31.50 21.49 -25.19
C LEU A 29 30.90 22.43 -24.13
N THR A 30 31.14 23.73 -24.24
CA THR A 30 30.69 24.76 -23.27
C THR A 30 30.56 26.14 -23.95
N SER A 31 30.21 27.21 -23.23
CA SER A 31 30.18 28.59 -23.75
C SER A 31 31.56 29.25 -23.76
N ALA A 32 31.80 30.14 -24.73
CA ALA A 32 33.07 30.85 -24.88
C ALA A 32 33.22 32.04 -23.92
N HIS A 33 32.13 32.70 -23.53
CA HIS A 33 32.18 33.83 -22.59
C HIS A 33 32.62 33.47 -21.16
N LEU A 34 32.72 32.17 -20.81
CA LEU A 34 33.16 31.73 -19.49
C LEU A 34 34.63 32.06 -19.21
N PHE A 35 35.43 32.28 -20.26
CA PHE A 35 36.88 32.25 -20.15
C PHE A 35 37.53 33.57 -19.72
N ASP A 36 36.92 34.73 -19.97
CA ASP A 36 37.41 36.07 -19.56
C ASP A 36 38.92 36.32 -19.77
N GLY A 37 39.53 35.70 -20.79
CA GLY A 37 40.96 35.82 -21.12
C GLY A 37 41.88 34.73 -20.52
N ILE A 38 41.33 33.73 -19.84
CA ILE A 38 42.03 32.54 -19.34
C ILE A 38 41.96 31.42 -20.40
N ASN A 39 43.05 30.65 -20.60
CA ASN A 39 43.15 29.62 -21.65
C ASN A 39 42.90 28.18 -21.15
N THR A 40 42.50 28.03 -19.88
CA THR A 40 42.22 26.74 -19.22
C THR A 40 40.97 26.84 -18.36
N ALA A 41 40.33 25.69 -18.09
CA ALA A 41 39.25 25.56 -17.12
C ALA A 41 39.48 24.34 -16.23
N CYS A 42 39.00 24.40 -15.00
CA CYS A 42 38.81 23.21 -14.16
C CYS A 42 37.43 22.63 -14.47
N VAL A 43 37.37 21.34 -14.81
CA VAL A 43 36.12 20.65 -15.19
C VAL A 43 35.93 19.45 -14.28
N ALA A 44 34.70 19.24 -13.80
CA ALA A 44 34.31 18.06 -13.03
C ALA A 44 32.95 17.54 -13.51
N VAL A 45 32.71 16.24 -13.31
CA VAL A 45 31.56 15.48 -13.82
C VAL A 45 31.01 14.58 -12.69
N PRO A 46 29.68 14.44 -12.50
CA PRO A 46 29.09 13.47 -11.58
C PRO A 46 29.56 12.04 -11.87
N GLY A 47 29.98 11.31 -10.83
CA GLY A 47 30.59 9.98 -10.99
C GLY A 47 31.92 9.97 -11.77
N GLY A 48 32.50 11.14 -12.01
CA GLY A 48 33.74 11.31 -12.79
C GLY A 48 35.04 11.07 -12.01
N THR A 49 36.18 11.17 -12.68
CA THR A 49 37.53 10.95 -12.12
C THR A 49 38.05 12.10 -11.23
N GLY A 50 37.14 12.91 -10.70
CA GLY A 50 37.44 14.18 -10.02
C GLY A 50 37.73 15.34 -10.99
N THR A 51 38.11 16.48 -10.43
CA THR A 51 38.36 17.71 -11.20
C THR A 51 39.63 17.61 -12.05
N GLN A 52 39.50 17.77 -13.37
CA GLN A 52 40.63 17.84 -14.30
C GLN A 52 40.84 19.26 -14.83
N VAL A 53 42.09 19.64 -15.06
CA VAL A 53 42.42 20.86 -15.82
C VAL A 53 42.28 20.54 -17.30
N CYS A 54 41.50 21.36 -18.01
CA CYS A 54 41.22 21.23 -19.43
C CYS A 54 41.74 22.45 -20.18
N ARG A 55 42.27 22.23 -21.39
CA ARG A 55 42.76 23.28 -22.30
C ARG A 55 41.72 23.58 -23.37
N ILE A 56 41.66 24.82 -23.83
CA ILE A 56 40.84 25.19 -25.00
C ILE A 56 41.47 24.60 -26.27
N VAL A 57 40.72 23.82 -27.04
CA VAL A 57 41.13 23.28 -28.36
C VAL A 57 40.38 23.90 -29.54
N TRP A 58 39.18 24.43 -29.30
CA TRP A 58 38.48 25.33 -30.22
C TRP A 58 37.69 26.38 -29.43
N TYR A 59 37.56 27.57 -30.00
CA TYR A 59 36.94 28.72 -29.34
C TYR A 59 36.35 29.66 -30.39
N ARG A 60 35.08 30.03 -30.22
CA ARG A 60 34.44 31.03 -31.07
C ARG A 60 33.44 31.86 -30.25
N TYR A 61 33.72 33.16 -30.18
CA TYR A 61 32.90 34.18 -29.52
C TYR A 61 32.69 35.36 -30.47
N ASP A 62 31.60 35.32 -31.21
CA ASP A 62 31.14 36.36 -32.14
C ASP A 62 29.61 36.50 -32.10
N GLU A 63 29.03 37.37 -32.94
CA GLU A 63 27.57 37.59 -32.97
C GLU A 63 26.75 36.32 -33.28
N MET A 64 27.37 35.35 -33.96
CA MET A 64 26.73 34.12 -34.44
C MET A 64 26.99 32.93 -33.51
N CYS A 65 28.08 32.92 -32.75
CA CYS A 65 28.54 31.76 -31.98
C CYS A 65 29.16 32.16 -30.64
N ASP A 66 28.74 31.49 -29.56
CA ASP A 66 29.32 31.61 -28.22
C ASP A 66 29.53 30.20 -27.65
N ALA A 67 30.61 29.56 -28.12
CA ALA A 67 30.94 28.20 -27.75
C ALA A 67 32.45 27.96 -27.74
N ALA A 68 32.89 27.11 -26.83
CA ALA A 68 34.26 26.64 -26.71
C ALA A 68 34.27 25.12 -26.53
N LEU A 69 35.35 24.50 -27.00
CA LEU A 69 35.62 23.08 -26.91
C LEU A 69 36.89 22.88 -26.11
N LEU A 70 36.80 22.08 -25.05
CA LEU A 70 37.88 21.83 -24.11
C LEU A 70 38.37 20.40 -24.24
N GLU A 71 39.66 20.20 -24.03
CA GLU A 71 40.28 18.88 -23.96
C GLU A 71 40.92 18.68 -22.57
N ALA A 72 40.60 17.56 -21.92
CA ALA A 72 41.20 17.13 -20.67
C ALA A 72 42.46 16.26 -20.93
N ASP A 73 43.47 16.34 -20.05
CA ASP A 73 44.68 15.51 -20.14
C ASP A 73 44.43 14.03 -19.75
N LYS A 74 43.37 13.76 -18.99
CA LYS A 74 42.88 12.43 -18.58
C LYS A 74 41.38 12.32 -18.84
N ASP A 75 40.86 11.10 -18.92
CA ASP A 75 39.41 10.86 -19.02
C ASP A 75 38.69 11.40 -17.77
N LEU A 76 37.64 12.20 -17.98
CA LEU A 76 36.79 12.79 -16.93
C LEU A 76 35.79 11.78 -16.34
N VAL A 77 35.53 10.67 -17.03
CA VAL A 77 34.62 9.59 -16.60
C VAL A 77 35.38 8.29 -16.45
N ALA A 78 35.00 7.48 -15.46
CA ALA A 78 35.63 6.18 -15.22
C ALA A 78 35.26 5.13 -16.30
N ASP A 79 34.01 5.14 -16.76
CA ASP A 79 33.55 4.30 -17.86
C ASP A 79 33.51 5.09 -19.18
N VAL A 80 34.58 4.96 -19.96
CA VAL A 80 34.72 5.59 -21.27
C VAL A 80 33.67 5.12 -22.28
N SER A 81 33.01 3.98 -22.07
CA SER A 81 32.00 3.44 -23.00
C SER A 81 30.68 4.22 -22.97
N LYS A 82 30.36 4.88 -21.86
CA LYS A 82 29.13 5.70 -21.71
C LYS A 82 29.19 7.05 -22.43
N CYS A 83 30.39 7.50 -22.78
CA CYS A 83 30.66 8.85 -23.28
C CYS A 83 31.24 8.87 -24.71
N GLN A 84 30.76 8.04 -25.63
CA GLN A 84 31.21 8.06 -27.03
C GLN A 84 30.51 9.14 -27.87
N GLU A 85 31.20 9.66 -28.89
CA GLU A 85 30.63 10.64 -29.81
C GLU A 85 29.59 9.99 -30.73
N SER A 86 29.82 8.73 -31.13
CA SER A 86 28.94 7.92 -31.97
C SER A 86 27.53 7.69 -31.40
N ASP A 87 27.31 7.97 -30.12
CA ASP A 87 26.00 7.90 -29.49
C ASP A 87 25.14 9.14 -29.78
N LEU A 88 25.77 10.27 -30.16
CA LEU A 88 25.11 11.56 -30.36
C LEU A 88 24.52 11.67 -31.77
N LYS A 89 23.26 12.11 -31.83
CA LYS A 89 22.63 12.56 -33.09
C LYS A 89 22.61 14.08 -33.09
N TRP A 90 23.34 14.71 -34.00
CA TRP A 90 23.34 16.16 -34.11
C TRP A 90 22.11 16.62 -34.89
N GLY A 91 21.26 17.42 -34.25
CA GLY A 91 19.94 17.80 -34.76
C GLY A 91 19.91 19.19 -35.40
N HIS A 92 19.29 19.27 -36.56
CA HIS A 92 18.91 20.52 -37.20
C HIS A 92 17.39 20.66 -37.25
N ILE A 93 16.88 21.82 -36.81
CA ILE A 93 15.44 22.13 -36.83
C ILE A 93 15.20 23.07 -38.02
N THR A 94 14.63 22.52 -39.09
CA THR A 94 14.42 23.23 -40.36
C THR A 94 13.10 24.00 -40.44
N ASP A 95 12.12 23.67 -39.59
CA ASP A 95 10.86 24.39 -39.50
C ASP A 95 10.86 25.47 -38.41
N LEU A 96 9.94 26.43 -38.54
CA LEU A 96 9.74 27.50 -37.55
C LEU A 96 8.61 27.18 -36.55
N ALA A 97 8.11 25.94 -36.52
CA ALA A 97 7.06 25.57 -35.58
C ALA A 97 7.62 25.52 -34.15
N ALA A 98 6.75 25.66 -33.15
CA ALA A 98 7.15 25.45 -31.76
C ALA A 98 7.35 23.93 -31.53
N TRP A 99 8.41 23.58 -30.80
CA TRP A 99 8.71 22.19 -30.42
C TRP A 99 8.66 22.05 -28.90
N GLU A 100 7.69 21.28 -28.41
CA GLU A 100 7.54 20.96 -26.99
C GLU A 100 8.61 19.94 -26.54
N ARG A 101 8.84 19.86 -25.22
CA ARG A 101 9.79 18.92 -24.59
C ARG A 101 11.22 19.09 -25.10
N CYS A 102 11.62 20.35 -25.28
CA CYS A 102 13.02 20.72 -25.38
C CYS A 102 13.60 20.82 -23.96
N GLU A 103 14.81 20.31 -23.76
CA GLU A 103 15.43 20.17 -22.44
C GLU A 103 16.88 20.63 -22.46
N ALA A 104 17.35 21.26 -21.38
CA ALA A 104 18.76 21.54 -21.14
C ALA A 104 19.10 21.35 -19.65
N ILE A 105 20.20 20.65 -19.36
CA ILE A 105 20.62 20.31 -17.99
C ILE A 105 22.00 20.93 -17.71
N GLY A 106 22.15 21.60 -16.57
CA GLY A 106 23.39 22.29 -16.19
C GLY A 106 23.41 22.70 -14.72
N TYR A 107 24.40 23.52 -14.33
CA TYR A 107 24.68 23.93 -12.96
C TYR A 107 24.43 25.43 -12.76
N PRO A 108 23.19 25.88 -12.44
CA PRO A 108 22.96 27.27 -12.10
C PRO A 108 23.53 27.60 -10.70
N LEU A 109 24.00 28.82 -10.55
CA LEU A 109 24.65 29.36 -9.36
C LEU A 109 23.67 29.55 -8.20
N ILE A 110 22.35 29.49 -8.45
CA ILE A 110 21.34 29.40 -7.38
C ILE A 110 21.37 28.04 -6.66
N SER A 111 21.89 26.97 -7.31
CA SER A 111 22.12 25.67 -6.70
C SER A 111 23.40 25.62 -5.84
N LEU A 112 24.18 26.72 -5.79
CA LEU A 112 25.31 26.88 -4.87
C LEU A 112 24.82 27.55 -3.57
N ARG A 113 24.33 26.76 -2.61
CA ARG A 113 24.23 27.20 -1.21
C ARG A 113 25.62 27.19 -0.57
N GLU A 114 25.93 28.18 0.26
CA GLU A 114 27.22 28.27 0.95
C GLU A 114 27.41 27.05 1.88
N GLY A 115 28.49 26.28 1.68
CA GLY A 115 28.74 25.01 2.38
C GLY A 115 28.15 23.74 1.75
N MET A 116 27.34 23.84 0.68
CA MET A 116 26.75 22.68 -0.02
C MET A 116 27.47 22.35 -1.35
N ARG A 117 27.28 21.13 -1.87
CA ARG A 117 27.73 20.76 -3.22
C ARG A 117 26.90 21.50 -4.30
N PRO A 118 27.48 21.89 -5.45
CA PRO A 118 26.71 22.38 -6.59
C PRO A 118 25.85 21.26 -7.17
N ASP A 119 24.56 21.51 -7.34
CA ASP A 119 23.61 20.56 -7.94
C ASP A 119 23.16 20.99 -9.35
N THR A 120 22.69 20.02 -10.14
CA THR A 120 22.14 20.25 -11.47
C THR A 120 20.69 20.73 -11.44
N GLU A 121 20.29 21.49 -12.45
CA GLU A 121 18.91 21.88 -12.72
C GLU A 121 18.53 21.52 -14.16
N GLN A 122 17.29 21.04 -14.38
CA GLN A 122 16.78 20.61 -15.68
C GLN A 122 15.75 21.61 -16.20
N LEU A 123 16.18 22.49 -17.11
CA LEU A 123 15.30 23.40 -17.81
C LEU A 123 14.50 22.64 -18.90
N VAL A 124 13.22 22.37 -18.62
CA VAL A 124 12.26 21.85 -19.60
C VAL A 124 11.45 23.00 -20.19
N GLY A 125 11.16 22.93 -21.49
CA GLY A 125 10.41 24.01 -22.15
C GLY A 125 10.01 23.75 -23.59
N THR A 126 9.58 24.84 -24.23
CA THR A 126 9.25 24.88 -25.65
C THR A 126 10.35 25.60 -26.42
N LEU A 127 11.00 24.90 -27.36
CA LEU A 127 11.90 25.53 -28.31
C LEU A 127 11.09 26.36 -29.32
N LYS A 128 11.54 27.58 -29.58
CA LYS A 128 10.94 28.53 -30.52
C LYS A 128 11.98 28.95 -31.56
N PRO A 129 12.19 28.18 -32.65
CA PRO A 129 13.19 28.48 -33.68
C PRO A 129 12.98 29.84 -34.37
N GLY A 130 11.74 30.34 -34.44
CA GLY A 130 11.42 31.66 -34.97
C GLY A 130 11.75 32.86 -34.06
N ALA A 131 12.16 32.63 -32.81
CA ALA A 131 12.56 33.69 -31.88
C ALA A 131 14.08 33.92 -31.94
N SER A 132 14.53 35.17 -31.78
CA SER A 132 15.94 35.58 -31.94
C SER A 132 16.61 35.19 -33.29
N ILE A 133 15.81 34.95 -34.34
CA ILE A 133 16.29 34.50 -35.66
C ILE A 133 17.37 35.41 -36.28
N LEU A 134 17.28 36.74 -36.08
CA LEU A 134 18.28 37.72 -36.56
C LEU A 134 19.63 37.64 -35.83
N ARG A 135 19.70 36.93 -34.70
CA ARG A 135 20.94 36.62 -33.95
C ARG A 135 21.41 35.19 -34.16
N HIS A 136 20.74 34.42 -35.04
CA HIS A 136 21.04 33.01 -35.29
C HIS A 136 21.15 32.18 -33.99
N ARG A 137 20.24 32.44 -33.04
CA ARG A 137 20.03 31.71 -31.79
C ARG A 137 18.68 31.02 -31.83
N TYR A 138 18.56 29.84 -31.23
CA TYR A 138 17.25 29.36 -30.78
C TYR A 138 16.92 29.98 -29.42
N VAL A 139 15.63 30.07 -29.10
CA VAL A 139 15.14 30.43 -27.76
C VAL A 139 14.39 29.25 -27.17
N LEU A 140 14.74 28.90 -25.93
CA LEU A 140 14.01 27.95 -25.11
C LEU A 140 13.19 28.71 -24.07
N ASP A 141 11.87 28.66 -24.21
CA ASP A 141 10.92 29.19 -23.22
C ASP A 141 10.64 28.12 -22.16
N SER A 142 10.94 28.40 -20.90
CA SER A 142 10.64 27.51 -19.78
C SER A 142 9.14 27.19 -19.71
N SER A 143 8.79 25.93 -19.42
CA SER A 143 7.41 25.56 -19.06
C SER A 143 7.02 25.96 -17.63
N HIS A 144 7.99 26.39 -16.82
CA HIS A 144 7.84 26.73 -15.41
C HIS A 144 8.32 28.17 -15.11
N SER A 145 7.88 28.72 -13.98
CA SER A 145 8.37 29.99 -13.45
C SER A 145 9.90 30.01 -13.34
N ALA A 146 10.54 31.13 -13.65
CA ALA A 146 11.97 31.29 -13.37
C ALA A 146 12.26 31.18 -11.86
N PRO A 147 13.44 30.66 -11.44
CA PRO A 147 13.77 30.55 -10.03
C PRO A 147 13.74 31.91 -9.32
N PRO A 148 13.31 31.97 -8.04
CA PRO A 148 13.23 33.22 -7.29
C PRO A 148 14.62 33.84 -7.13
N LYS A 149 14.71 35.18 -7.23
CA LYS A 149 15.98 35.88 -7.00
C LYS A 149 16.37 35.78 -5.53
N GLY A 150 17.55 35.23 -5.25
CA GLY A 150 18.12 35.19 -3.90
C GLY A 150 18.24 36.59 -3.28
N VAL A 151 18.03 36.68 -1.97
CA VAL A 151 18.05 37.95 -1.24
C VAL A 151 19.45 38.58 -1.35
N GLY A 152 19.54 39.74 -2.00
CA GLY A 152 20.80 40.46 -2.25
C GLY A 152 21.51 40.12 -3.58
N ALA A 153 21.01 39.18 -4.38
CA ALA A 153 21.65 38.81 -5.64
C ALA A 153 21.39 39.84 -6.77
N SER A 154 22.44 40.51 -7.23
CA SER A 154 22.41 41.43 -8.39
C SER A 154 22.52 40.73 -9.75
N LYS A 155 22.54 39.39 -9.79
CA LYS A 155 22.84 38.56 -10.96
C LYS A 155 21.66 37.66 -11.32
N SER A 156 21.75 36.98 -12.46
CA SER A 156 20.71 36.07 -12.97
C SER A 156 20.60 34.79 -12.14
N PRO A 157 19.38 34.24 -11.90
CA PRO A 157 19.21 32.91 -11.32
C PRO A 157 19.78 31.78 -12.22
N TRP A 158 19.87 31.99 -13.53
CA TRP A 158 20.44 31.03 -14.50
C TRP A 158 21.94 31.22 -14.75
N GLN A 159 22.60 32.14 -14.05
CA GLN A 159 24.06 32.25 -14.10
C GLN A 159 24.66 30.87 -13.82
N GLY A 160 25.55 30.35 -14.67
CA GLY A 160 26.08 28.99 -14.54
C GLY A 160 25.48 27.97 -15.53
N MET A 161 24.28 28.20 -16.08
CA MET A 161 23.71 27.34 -17.14
C MET A 161 24.42 27.47 -18.50
N SER A 162 25.18 28.55 -18.72
CA SER A 162 25.98 28.75 -19.92
C SER A 162 26.90 27.55 -20.18
N GLY A 163 26.73 26.91 -21.34
CA GLY A 163 27.44 25.70 -21.75
C GLY A 163 26.65 24.40 -21.59
N ALA A 164 25.44 24.43 -21.02
CA ALA A 164 24.54 23.28 -20.98
C ALA A 164 24.10 22.85 -22.39
N ALA A 165 24.02 21.55 -22.65
CA ALA A 165 23.56 21.02 -23.93
C ALA A 165 22.03 20.99 -24.01
N ALA A 166 21.47 21.40 -25.16
CA ALA A 166 20.04 21.45 -25.43
C ALA A 166 19.60 20.31 -26.36
N PHE A 167 18.51 19.61 -26.00
CA PHE A 167 18.02 18.42 -26.71
C PHE A 167 16.55 18.49 -27.09
N ILE A 168 16.19 17.88 -28.23
CA ILE A 168 14.83 17.48 -28.61
C ILE A 168 14.84 15.99 -28.94
N GLY A 169 14.13 15.18 -28.16
CA GLY A 169 14.22 13.72 -28.28
C GLY A 169 15.67 13.24 -28.15
N GLU A 170 16.12 12.40 -29.07
CA GLU A 170 17.51 11.90 -29.11
C GLU A 170 18.53 12.89 -29.72
N TYR A 171 18.09 14.06 -30.18
CA TYR A 171 18.92 14.99 -30.96
C TYR A 171 19.51 16.12 -30.13
N LEU A 172 20.84 16.28 -30.18
CA LEU A 172 21.57 17.44 -29.67
C LEU A 172 21.38 18.61 -30.65
N ILE A 173 20.63 19.64 -30.23
CA ILE A 173 20.25 20.77 -31.10
C ILE A 173 21.05 22.04 -30.85
N GLY A 174 21.85 22.11 -29.77
CA GLY A 174 22.66 23.29 -29.47
C GLY A 174 23.21 23.37 -28.05
N VAL A 175 23.77 24.53 -27.70
CA VAL A 175 24.40 24.84 -26.40
C VAL A 175 23.82 26.14 -25.83
N VAL A 176 23.41 26.15 -24.57
CA VAL A 176 22.94 27.36 -23.86
C VAL A 176 24.06 28.40 -23.80
N SER A 177 23.80 29.64 -24.23
CA SER A 177 24.77 30.75 -24.25
C SER A 177 24.44 31.92 -23.31
N GLY A 178 23.23 31.99 -22.77
CA GLY A 178 22.89 33.03 -21.79
C GLY A 178 21.39 33.21 -21.59
N ASP A 179 21.02 34.09 -20.66
CA ASP A 179 19.64 34.41 -20.32
C ASP A 179 19.32 35.90 -20.60
N PRO A 180 18.33 36.20 -21.48
CA PRO A 180 17.94 37.58 -21.74
C PRO A 180 17.12 38.15 -20.56
N THR A 181 17.79 38.92 -19.70
CA THR A 181 17.26 39.52 -18.46
C THR A 181 15.96 40.31 -18.63
N GLN A 182 15.67 40.81 -19.83
CA GLN A 182 14.45 41.54 -20.19
C GLN A 182 13.17 40.69 -20.13
N TRP A 183 13.26 39.37 -20.09
CA TRP A 183 12.13 38.43 -20.04
C TRP A 183 11.91 37.79 -18.66
N GLY A 184 12.30 38.47 -17.59
CA GLY A 184 12.14 37.97 -16.22
C GLY A 184 12.87 36.66 -15.95
N HIS A 185 13.92 36.36 -16.73
CA HIS A 185 14.66 35.10 -16.71
C HIS A 185 13.84 33.86 -17.10
N ALA A 186 12.66 33.98 -17.72
CA ALA A 186 11.84 32.83 -18.13
C ALA A 186 12.33 32.12 -19.42
N ARG A 187 13.50 32.52 -19.96
CA ARG A 187 14.03 32.13 -21.27
C ARG A 187 15.54 31.99 -21.22
N VAL A 188 16.08 31.10 -22.06
CA VAL A 188 17.52 31.05 -22.39
C VAL A 188 17.75 31.06 -23.91
N GLU A 189 18.85 31.67 -24.34
CA GLU A 189 19.32 31.64 -25.73
C GLU A 189 20.28 30.46 -25.93
N VAL A 190 20.12 29.74 -27.04
CA VAL A 190 20.87 28.53 -27.40
C VAL A 190 21.59 28.75 -28.74
N VAL A 191 22.89 28.49 -28.80
CA VAL A 191 23.70 28.40 -30.02
C VAL A 191 23.29 27.14 -30.79
N PRO A 192 22.75 27.23 -32.02
CA PRO A 192 22.32 26.05 -32.76
C PRO A 192 23.49 25.13 -33.13
N ALA A 193 23.25 23.82 -33.06
CA ALA A 193 24.22 22.78 -33.43
C ALA A 193 24.82 22.99 -34.84
N HIS A 194 24.00 23.39 -35.82
CA HIS A 194 24.47 23.63 -37.19
C HIS A 194 25.58 24.70 -37.27
N VAL A 195 25.51 25.76 -36.45
CA VAL A 195 26.53 26.83 -36.41
C VAL A 195 27.90 26.31 -35.95
N LEU A 196 27.90 25.31 -35.07
CA LEU A 196 29.11 24.64 -34.60
C LEU A 196 29.65 23.68 -35.68
N VAL A 197 28.78 22.83 -36.23
CA VAL A 197 29.16 21.77 -37.19
C VAL A 197 29.60 22.34 -38.53
N GLU A 198 29.06 23.46 -38.99
CA GLU A 198 29.50 24.12 -40.22
C GLU A 198 30.97 24.60 -40.12
N ASP A 199 31.43 25.02 -38.93
CA ASP A 199 32.81 25.41 -38.71
C ASP A 199 33.78 24.23 -38.92
N LYS A 200 34.62 24.34 -39.94
CA LYS A 200 35.62 23.33 -40.28
C LYS A 200 36.64 23.13 -39.16
N SER A 201 36.98 24.17 -38.41
CA SER A 201 37.94 24.08 -37.30
C SER A 201 37.36 23.34 -36.10
N PHE A 202 36.07 23.52 -35.81
CA PHE A 202 35.34 22.75 -34.80
C PHE A 202 35.34 21.26 -35.15
N ARG A 203 34.90 20.90 -36.38
CA ARG A 203 34.89 19.50 -36.84
C ARG A 203 36.27 18.85 -36.80
N LEU A 204 37.33 19.56 -37.17
CA LEU A 204 38.70 19.05 -37.07
C LEU A 204 39.14 18.83 -35.62
N ALA A 205 38.77 19.72 -34.69
CA ALA A 205 39.06 19.56 -33.27
C ALA A 205 38.35 18.31 -32.69
N VAL A 206 37.05 18.13 -32.97
CA VAL A 206 36.30 16.94 -32.54
C VAL A 206 36.86 15.66 -33.17
N GLN A 207 37.08 15.65 -34.49
CA GLN A 207 37.63 14.47 -35.19
C GLN A 207 39.04 14.10 -34.70
N SER A 208 39.86 15.08 -34.30
CA SER A 208 41.22 14.83 -33.79
C SER A 208 41.26 14.06 -32.47
N VAL A 209 40.20 14.13 -31.67
CA VAL A 209 40.09 13.47 -30.36
C VAL A 209 39.21 12.22 -30.41
N THR A 210 38.13 12.25 -31.19
CA THR A 210 37.13 11.15 -31.27
C THR A 210 37.34 10.18 -32.44
N GLY A 211 38.05 10.59 -33.48
CA GLY A 211 38.15 9.87 -34.75
C GLY A 211 36.88 9.90 -35.62
N ALA A 212 35.74 10.35 -35.08
CA ALA A 212 34.43 10.35 -35.74
C ALA A 212 34.21 11.57 -36.64
N GLN A 213 33.23 11.47 -37.55
CA GLN A 213 32.72 12.59 -38.33
C GLN A 213 31.31 12.94 -37.85
N ILE A 214 31.06 14.23 -37.64
CA ILE A 214 29.78 14.73 -37.17
C ILE A 214 28.79 14.78 -38.35
N ASP A 215 27.76 13.93 -38.30
CA ASP A 215 26.63 13.95 -39.23
C ASP A 215 25.45 14.73 -38.63
N LEU A 216 25.06 15.82 -39.32
CA LEU A 216 23.92 16.67 -38.96
C LEU A 216 22.63 16.16 -39.62
N VAL A 217 21.58 15.95 -38.84
CA VAL A 217 20.30 15.35 -39.28
C VAL A 217 19.14 16.32 -39.08
N ASP A 218 18.33 16.52 -40.12
CA ASP A 218 17.08 17.28 -40.04
C ASP A 218 16.01 16.48 -39.26
N VAL A 219 15.43 17.08 -38.22
CA VAL A 219 14.49 16.38 -37.30
C VAL A 219 13.04 16.48 -37.78
N ALA A 220 12.32 15.35 -37.83
CA ALA A 220 10.92 15.26 -38.29
C ALA A 220 9.97 14.68 -37.21
N ARG A 221 8.67 15.01 -37.32
CA ARG A 221 7.61 14.59 -36.36
C ARG A 221 6.95 13.26 -36.80
N SER A 222 6.67 12.34 -35.87
CA SER A 222 6.04 11.03 -36.14
C SER A 222 4.62 10.90 -35.59
N ILE A 223 3.79 10.02 -36.19
CA ILE A 223 2.38 9.78 -35.86
C ILE A 223 2.11 8.25 -35.88
N PRO A 224 1.52 7.63 -34.83
CA PRO A 224 1.29 6.17 -34.78
C PRO A 224 -0.12 5.72 -35.24
N SER A 225 -0.29 4.43 -35.54
CA SER A 225 -1.58 3.78 -35.93
C SER A 225 -1.60 2.26 -35.60
N PRO A 226 -2.78 1.60 -35.48
CA PRO A 226 -2.93 0.30 -34.81
C PRO A 226 -2.93 -0.96 -35.72
N ILE A 227 -2.83 -2.14 -35.10
CA ILE A 227 -2.55 -3.47 -35.71
C ILE A 227 -3.78 -4.41 -35.68
N SER A 228 -3.91 -5.34 -36.64
CA SER A 228 -4.87 -6.47 -36.61
C SER A 228 -4.39 -7.71 -37.41
N GLY A 229 -4.80 -8.93 -37.00
CA GLY A 229 -4.53 -10.20 -37.71
C GLY A 229 -5.32 -11.41 -37.14
N PRO A 230 -5.62 -12.48 -37.92
CA PRO A 230 -6.61 -13.52 -37.55
C PRO A 230 -6.03 -14.90 -37.14
N VAL A 231 -6.90 -15.78 -36.61
CA VAL A 231 -6.59 -17.12 -36.01
C VAL A 231 -7.09 -18.28 -36.89
N ASN A 232 -6.46 -19.46 -36.77
CA ASN A 232 -6.73 -20.67 -37.57
C ASN A 232 -7.16 -21.88 -36.72
N THR A 233 -7.80 -22.87 -37.35
CA THR A 233 -8.35 -24.10 -36.75
C THR A 233 -7.76 -25.35 -37.40
N SER A 234 -7.50 -26.47 -36.71
CA SER A 234 -7.67 -26.77 -35.27
C SER A 234 -6.88 -28.03 -34.87
N GLU A 235 -6.28 -28.03 -33.68
CA GLU A 235 -5.74 -29.22 -33.00
C GLU A 235 -6.30 -29.28 -31.57
N ILE A 236 -6.51 -30.48 -31.01
CA ILE A 236 -6.86 -30.60 -29.57
C ILE A 236 -5.65 -30.18 -28.76
N ARG A 237 -5.72 -28.96 -28.21
CA ARG A 237 -4.67 -28.37 -27.40
C ARG A 237 -4.61 -29.04 -26.03
N TRP A 238 -3.45 -29.61 -25.71
CA TRP A 238 -3.11 -30.14 -24.41
C TRP A 238 -2.30 -29.11 -23.64
N ASN A 239 -2.73 -28.76 -22.43
CA ASN A 239 -2.01 -27.85 -21.54
C ASN A 239 -1.58 -28.61 -20.27
N PRO A 240 -0.48 -28.23 -19.59
CA PRO A 240 -0.14 -28.77 -18.27
C PRO A 240 -1.25 -28.50 -17.24
N VAL A 241 -1.54 -29.47 -16.37
CA VAL A 241 -2.49 -29.29 -15.24
C VAL A 241 -1.96 -28.24 -14.25
N SER A 242 -0.63 -28.12 -14.11
CA SER A 242 0.02 -27.05 -13.36
C SER A 242 -0.32 -25.64 -13.86
N GLU A 243 -0.51 -25.46 -15.17
CA GLU A 243 -0.82 -24.20 -15.86
C GLU A 243 -2.33 -23.97 -16.09
N ALA A 244 -3.19 -24.94 -15.74
CA ALA A 244 -4.62 -24.82 -15.94
C ALA A 244 -5.23 -23.77 -15.00
N ASP A 245 -6.13 -22.92 -15.53
CA ASP A 245 -6.90 -21.94 -14.75
C ASP A 245 -8.29 -22.48 -14.40
N ALA A 246 -8.77 -22.24 -13.18
CA ALA A 246 -10.05 -22.79 -12.72
C ALA A 246 -11.26 -22.34 -13.58
N ILE A 247 -11.21 -21.12 -14.14
CA ILE A 247 -12.33 -20.49 -14.83
C ILE A 247 -12.57 -21.16 -16.20
N GLY A 248 -11.51 -21.44 -16.96
CA GLY A 248 -11.58 -22.20 -18.21
C GLY A 248 -12.20 -23.59 -18.02
N PHE A 249 -12.02 -24.19 -16.84
CA PHE A 249 -12.53 -25.51 -16.46
C PHE A 249 -13.88 -25.49 -15.71
N GLY A 250 -14.66 -24.40 -15.83
CA GLY A 250 -16.06 -24.36 -15.40
C GLY A 250 -16.33 -23.71 -14.04
N VAL A 251 -15.30 -23.18 -13.38
CA VAL A 251 -15.49 -22.46 -12.12
C VAL A 251 -15.98 -21.04 -12.40
N HIS A 252 -17.13 -20.68 -11.83
CA HIS A 252 -17.66 -19.32 -11.95
C HIS A 252 -16.74 -18.29 -11.28
N ARG A 253 -16.61 -17.13 -11.92
CA ARG A 253 -15.96 -15.96 -11.33
C ARG A 253 -16.77 -15.44 -10.17
N VAL A 254 -16.09 -15.10 -9.08
CA VAL A 254 -16.62 -14.37 -7.93
C VAL A 254 -16.39 -12.86 -8.15
N PRO A 255 -16.97 -11.92 -7.38
CA PRO A 255 -16.72 -10.50 -7.64
C PRO A 255 -15.25 -10.12 -7.40
N ASP A 256 -14.79 -9.15 -8.18
CA ASP A 256 -13.48 -8.53 -8.01
C ASP A 256 -13.41 -7.87 -6.62
N SER A 257 -12.39 -8.21 -5.85
CA SER A 257 -12.08 -7.62 -4.54
C SER A 257 -10.63 -7.16 -4.59
N PRO A 258 -10.30 -5.90 -4.23
CA PRO A 258 -8.92 -5.41 -4.26
C PRO A 258 -7.97 -6.34 -3.52
N GLY A 259 -6.87 -6.73 -4.17
CA GLY A 259 -5.88 -7.66 -3.60
C GLY A 259 -6.19 -9.15 -3.72
N HIS A 260 -7.39 -9.56 -4.17
CA HIS A 260 -7.76 -10.98 -4.25
C HIS A 260 -8.01 -11.49 -5.68
N PRO A 261 -7.72 -12.78 -5.98
CA PRO A 261 -7.93 -13.37 -7.30
C PRO A 261 -9.42 -13.49 -7.71
N PRO A 262 -9.72 -13.66 -9.02
CA PRO A 262 -11.10 -13.74 -9.56
C PRO A 262 -11.85 -15.05 -9.23
N VAL A 263 -11.24 -15.92 -8.43
CA VAL A 263 -11.84 -17.08 -7.76
C VAL A 263 -11.45 -16.98 -6.28
N VAL A 264 -12.33 -17.41 -5.36
CA VAL A 264 -11.96 -17.53 -3.93
C VAL A 264 -11.00 -18.72 -3.71
N ASP A 265 -10.34 -18.76 -2.56
CA ASP A 265 -9.60 -19.94 -2.13
C ASP A 265 -10.51 -21.16 -1.98
N TYR A 266 -9.96 -22.36 -2.21
CA TYR A 266 -10.72 -23.59 -2.10
C TYR A 266 -10.79 -24.05 -0.64
N ILE A 267 -11.97 -23.97 -0.05
CA ILE A 267 -12.24 -24.64 1.22
C ILE A 267 -12.43 -26.13 0.95
N SER A 268 -11.61 -26.96 1.59
CA SER A 268 -11.68 -28.42 1.43
C SER A 268 -13.06 -28.95 1.84
N ARG A 269 -13.69 -29.65 0.91
CA ARG A 269 -15.00 -30.28 1.03
C ARG A 269 -14.86 -31.68 1.61
N SER A 270 -15.91 -32.17 2.26
CA SER A 270 -15.95 -33.53 2.84
C SER A 270 -15.88 -34.64 1.77
N VAL A 271 -16.13 -34.32 0.50
CA VAL A 271 -15.94 -35.23 -0.64
C VAL A 271 -14.47 -35.32 -1.14
N ASP A 272 -13.55 -34.47 -0.66
CA ASP A 272 -12.16 -34.43 -1.17
C ASP A 272 -11.42 -35.77 -0.97
N SER A 273 -11.63 -36.47 0.15
CA SER A 273 -10.98 -37.77 0.41
C SER A 273 -11.38 -38.84 -0.61
N ASP A 274 -12.63 -38.81 -1.04
CA ASP A 274 -13.20 -39.77 -1.99
C ASP A 274 -12.78 -39.42 -3.42
N LEU A 275 -12.71 -38.12 -3.74
CA LEU A 275 -12.14 -37.60 -4.98
C LEU A 275 -10.68 -38.04 -5.13
N ASP A 276 -9.84 -37.76 -4.13
CA ASP A 276 -8.41 -38.09 -4.13
C ASP A 276 -8.21 -39.61 -4.27
N SER A 277 -8.93 -40.41 -3.46
CA SER A 277 -8.90 -41.88 -3.53
C SER A 277 -9.32 -42.45 -4.89
N HIS A 278 -10.29 -41.84 -5.57
CA HIS A 278 -10.70 -42.27 -6.91
C HIS A 278 -9.71 -41.81 -8.00
N LEU A 279 -9.10 -40.63 -7.87
CA LEU A 279 -8.09 -40.15 -8.81
C LEU A 279 -6.80 -40.98 -8.73
N GLU A 280 -6.34 -41.36 -7.54
CA GLU A 280 -5.19 -42.25 -7.37
C GLU A 280 -5.34 -43.59 -8.13
N LEU A 281 -6.56 -44.15 -8.11
CA LEU A 281 -6.85 -45.40 -8.79
C LEU A 281 -6.94 -45.19 -10.31
N LEU A 282 -7.66 -44.15 -10.76
CA LEU A 282 -7.79 -43.81 -12.18
C LEU A 282 -6.43 -43.45 -12.81
N ALA A 283 -5.49 -42.88 -12.06
CA ALA A 283 -4.12 -42.62 -12.51
C ALA A 283 -3.34 -43.91 -12.87
N ARG A 284 -3.75 -45.08 -12.32
CA ARG A 284 -3.14 -46.39 -12.59
C ARG A 284 -3.88 -47.15 -13.69
N GLU A 285 -5.21 -47.10 -13.68
CA GLU A 285 -6.09 -47.94 -14.49
C GLU A 285 -6.66 -47.25 -15.73
N GLY A 286 -6.75 -45.91 -15.73
CA GLY A 286 -7.62 -45.14 -16.63
C GLY A 286 -9.09 -45.26 -16.24
N GLY A 287 -9.96 -44.56 -16.97
CA GLY A 287 -11.41 -44.59 -16.77
C GLY A 287 -12.01 -43.24 -16.44
N MET A 288 -13.22 -43.22 -15.88
CA MET A 288 -14.03 -42.00 -15.72
C MET A 288 -14.47 -41.75 -14.27
N LEU A 289 -14.35 -40.50 -13.82
CA LEU A 289 -14.91 -39.96 -12.59
C LEU A 289 -15.99 -38.92 -12.94
N LEU A 290 -17.16 -39.05 -12.31
CA LEU A 290 -18.34 -38.22 -12.55
C LEU A 290 -18.84 -37.62 -11.23
N LEU A 291 -18.99 -36.30 -11.18
CA LEU A 291 -19.60 -35.60 -10.05
C LEU A 291 -21.01 -35.13 -10.42
N SER A 292 -22.01 -35.54 -9.65
CA SER A 292 -23.37 -34.97 -9.72
C SER A 292 -23.63 -34.02 -8.55
N GLY A 293 -24.75 -33.29 -8.62
CA GLY A 293 -25.16 -32.30 -7.62
C GLY A 293 -25.81 -31.09 -8.26
N ASP A 294 -26.36 -30.21 -7.43
CA ASP A 294 -27.22 -29.12 -7.88
C ASP A 294 -26.42 -28.03 -8.64
N SER A 295 -27.15 -27.16 -9.34
CA SER A 295 -26.58 -26.01 -10.03
C SER A 295 -25.75 -25.18 -9.05
N ALA A 296 -24.56 -24.72 -9.47
CA ALA A 296 -23.63 -23.96 -8.61
C ALA A 296 -23.16 -24.60 -7.27
N ALA A 297 -23.47 -25.87 -6.96
CA ALA A 297 -23.06 -26.56 -5.71
C ALA A 297 -21.51 -26.76 -5.52
N GLY A 298 -20.68 -26.28 -6.45
CA GLY A 298 -19.21 -26.32 -6.37
C GLY A 298 -18.54 -27.49 -7.10
N LYS A 299 -19.30 -28.32 -7.84
CA LYS A 299 -18.82 -29.54 -8.55
C LYS A 299 -17.52 -29.34 -9.33
N SER A 300 -17.51 -28.40 -10.30
CA SER A 300 -16.35 -28.16 -11.16
C SER A 300 -15.14 -27.64 -10.38
N ARG A 301 -15.34 -26.91 -9.27
CA ARG A 301 -14.22 -26.47 -8.40
C ARG A 301 -13.63 -27.64 -7.62
N ALA A 302 -14.46 -28.47 -6.98
CA ALA A 302 -13.98 -29.62 -6.22
C ALA A 302 -13.19 -30.61 -7.11
N LEU A 303 -13.72 -30.90 -8.30
CA LEU A 303 -13.04 -31.76 -9.27
C LEU A 303 -11.74 -31.15 -9.82
N PHE A 304 -11.69 -29.83 -9.99
CA PHE A 304 -10.51 -29.12 -10.51
C PHE A 304 -9.37 -29.13 -9.48
N GLU A 305 -9.70 -28.90 -8.22
CA GLU A 305 -8.71 -28.91 -7.13
C GLU A 305 -8.21 -30.33 -6.86
N ALA A 306 -9.10 -31.33 -6.88
CA ALA A 306 -8.69 -32.74 -6.83
C ALA A 306 -7.79 -33.11 -8.03
N MET A 307 -8.10 -32.62 -9.24
CA MET A 307 -7.22 -32.81 -10.41
C MET A 307 -5.84 -32.16 -10.19
N ARG A 308 -5.76 -30.93 -9.68
CA ARG A 308 -4.46 -30.26 -9.43
C ARG A 308 -3.65 -30.97 -8.33
N ARG A 309 -4.28 -31.40 -7.24
CA ARG A 309 -3.61 -32.14 -6.14
C ARG A 309 -3.02 -33.47 -6.61
N ASN A 310 -3.79 -34.28 -7.35
CA ASN A 310 -3.41 -35.66 -7.66
C ASN A 310 -2.72 -35.84 -9.02
N LEU A 311 -2.97 -34.92 -9.98
CA LEU A 311 -2.57 -35.04 -11.38
C LEU A 311 -1.79 -33.81 -11.88
N GLY A 312 -1.15 -33.03 -11.00
CA GLY A 312 -0.43 -31.79 -11.35
C GLY A 312 0.58 -31.91 -12.49
N ASP A 313 1.32 -33.03 -12.56
CA ASP A 313 2.32 -33.33 -13.62
C ASP A 313 1.70 -33.86 -14.94
N TRP A 314 0.38 -33.85 -15.08
CA TRP A 314 -0.32 -34.42 -16.23
C TRP A 314 -0.69 -33.33 -17.24
N LEU A 315 -1.02 -33.74 -18.47
CA LEU A 315 -1.60 -32.85 -19.47
C LEU A 315 -3.12 -32.97 -19.46
N VAL A 316 -3.84 -31.85 -19.51
CA VAL A 316 -5.30 -31.79 -19.60
C VAL A 316 -5.76 -31.15 -20.91
N CYS A 317 -6.87 -31.63 -21.44
CA CYS A 317 -7.64 -30.93 -22.47
C CYS A 317 -9.13 -30.84 -22.07
N LYS A 318 -9.77 -29.72 -22.39
CA LYS A 318 -11.24 -29.55 -22.35
C LYS A 318 -11.70 -29.42 -23.81
N PRO A 319 -12.20 -30.50 -24.45
CA PRO A 319 -12.74 -30.40 -25.80
C PRO A 319 -14.02 -29.55 -25.80
N ASP A 320 -14.23 -28.80 -26.87
CA ASP A 320 -15.50 -28.13 -27.12
C ASP A 320 -16.62 -29.18 -27.31
N PRO A 321 -17.80 -29.06 -26.66
CA PRO A 321 -18.91 -29.99 -26.84
C PRO A 321 -19.32 -30.20 -28.30
N ASP A 322 -19.12 -29.17 -29.15
CA ASP A 322 -19.51 -29.22 -30.56
C ASP A 322 -18.53 -29.98 -31.47
N VAL A 323 -17.34 -30.34 -30.99
CA VAL A 323 -16.29 -31.04 -31.76
C VAL A 323 -16.38 -32.57 -31.65
N ASP A 324 -15.96 -33.30 -32.69
CA ASP A 324 -15.82 -34.76 -32.66
C ASP A 324 -14.63 -35.20 -31.81
N ILE A 325 -14.95 -35.70 -30.61
CA ILE A 325 -13.98 -36.18 -29.62
C ILE A 325 -13.43 -37.58 -29.90
N SER A 326 -13.85 -38.26 -30.98
CA SER A 326 -13.27 -39.57 -31.37
C SER A 326 -11.78 -39.48 -31.70
N SER A 327 -11.33 -38.30 -32.13
CA SER A 327 -9.92 -37.95 -32.38
C SER A 327 -9.00 -38.18 -31.16
N LEU A 328 -9.53 -38.19 -29.93
CA LEU A 328 -8.81 -38.56 -28.71
C LEU A 328 -8.27 -40.01 -28.75
N LEU A 329 -8.79 -40.89 -29.62
CA LEU A 329 -8.25 -42.24 -29.83
C LEU A 329 -6.92 -42.24 -30.62
N HIS A 330 -6.51 -41.14 -31.25
CA HIS A 330 -5.19 -41.04 -31.90
C HIS A 330 -4.07 -40.69 -30.92
N VAL A 331 -4.43 -40.32 -29.68
CA VAL A 331 -3.49 -39.98 -28.61
C VAL A 331 -2.65 -41.21 -28.20
N PRO A 332 -1.30 -41.10 -28.10
CA PRO A 332 -0.45 -42.20 -27.66
C PRO A 332 -0.85 -42.78 -26.30
N SER A 333 -0.99 -44.10 -26.23
CA SER A 333 -1.38 -44.87 -25.05
C SER A 333 -0.33 -44.79 -23.93
N GLY A 334 -0.78 -44.69 -22.68
CA GLY A 334 0.08 -44.67 -21.49
C GLY A 334 0.70 -43.31 -21.15
N GLY A 335 0.33 -42.24 -21.86
CA GLY A 335 0.70 -40.87 -21.47
C GLY A 335 -0.15 -40.35 -20.30
N ARG A 336 0.47 -39.59 -19.40
CA ARG A 336 -0.19 -38.87 -18.28
C ARG A 336 -1.16 -37.80 -18.82
N ARG A 337 -2.40 -38.18 -19.14
CA ARG A 337 -3.40 -37.35 -19.81
C ARG A 337 -4.80 -37.41 -19.20
N VAL A 338 -5.43 -36.23 -19.10
CA VAL A 338 -6.76 -35.99 -18.56
C VAL A 338 -7.67 -35.36 -19.62
N VAL A 339 -8.89 -35.86 -19.76
CA VAL A 339 -9.96 -35.28 -20.59
C VAL A 339 -11.02 -34.72 -19.66
N TRP A 340 -11.29 -33.42 -19.76
CA TRP A 340 -12.28 -32.73 -18.92
C TRP A 340 -13.59 -32.49 -19.69
N LEU A 341 -14.69 -33.06 -19.20
CA LEU A 341 -16.04 -32.97 -19.78
C LEU A 341 -16.97 -32.25 -18.80
N ASP A 342 -16.91 -30.92 -18.85
CA ASP A 342 -17.74 -30.02 -18.05
C ASP A 342 -19.19 -30.11 -18.51
N ASP A 343 -20.15 -30.33 -17.61
CA ASP A 343 -21.57 -30.50 -17.96
C ASP A 343 -21.80 -31.62 -19.01
N LEU A 344 -21.39 -32.84 -18.66
CA LEU A 344 -21.39 -34.09 -19.45
C LEU A 344 -22.60 -34.31 -20.35
N HIS A 345 -23.80 -33.86 -19.97
CA HIS A 345 -25.02 -33.98 -20.76
C HIS A 345 -24.89 -33.44 -22.20
N ASP A 346 -24.09 -32.41 -22.43
CA ASP A 346 -23.83 -31.84 -23.76
C ASP A 346 -22.99 -32.79 -24.65
N TYR A 347 -22.19 -33.66 -24.04
CA TYR A 347 -21.36 -34.64 -24.75
C TYR A 347 -22.09 -35.97 -25.01
N LEU A 348 -23.27 -36.21 -24.42
CA LEU A 348 -24.02 -37.48 -24.53
C LEU A 348 -24.90 -37.54 -25.79
N ARG A 349 -24.34 -37.08 -26.92
CA ARG A 349 -25.00 -36.90 -28.24
C ARG A 349 -24.46 -37.85 -29.32
N SER A 350 -25.07 -37.85 -30.50
CA SER A 350 -24.55 -38.60 -31.66
C SER A 350 -23.20 -38.01 -32.10
N GLY A 351 -22.15 -38.83 -32.18
CA GLY A 351 -20.77 -38.37 -32.39
C GLY A 351 -20.05 -37.89 -31.11
N GLY A 352 -20.71 -37.90 -29.96
CA GLY A 352 -20.13 -37.56 -28.66
C GLY A 352 -19.61 -38.77 -27.88
N LEU A 353 -19.64 -38.70 -26.55
CA LEU A 353 -19.14 -39.76 -25.67
C LEU A 353 -20.08 -40.98 -25.70
N THR A 354 -19.60 -42.06 -26.32
CA THR A 354 -20.28 -43.36 -26.36
C THR A 354 -19.57 -44.37 -25.44
N PRO A 355 -20.24 -45.46 -25.01
CA PRO A 355 -19.59 -46.51 -24.22
C PRO A 355 -18.33 -47.07 -24.90
N SER A 356 -18.38 -47.32 -26.22
CA SER A 356 -17.23 -47.82 -26.97
C SER A 356 -16.07 -46.81 -27.09
N LEU A 357 -16.36 -45.51 -27.09
CA LEU A 357 -15.32 -44.48 -27.00
C LEU A 357 -14.69 -44.46 -25.60
N LEU A 358 -15.51 -44.52 -24.55
CA LEU A 358 -15.04 -44.57 -23.16
C LEU A 358 -14.18 -45.82 -22.89
N ASP A 359 -14.59 -46.99 -23.37
CA ASP A 359 -13.80 -48.23 -23.31
C ASP A 359 -12.44 -48.05 -24.01
N GLY A 360 -12.43 -47.40 -25.18
CA GLY A 360 -11.20 -47.09 -25.93
C GLY A 360 -10.27 -46.13 -25.19
N LEU A 361 -10.79 -45.05 -24.58
CA LEU A 361 -10.01 -44.12 -23.76
C LEU A 361 -9.43 -44.82 -22.51
N THR A 362 -10.23 -45.66 -21.86
CA THR A 362 -9.83 -46.45 -20.69
C THR A 362 -8.70 -47.43 -21.02
N SER A 363 -8.80 -48.16 -22.14
CA SER A 363 -7.76 -49.09 -22.62
C SER A 363 -6.41 -48.42 -22.88
N ARG A 364 -6.41 -47.10 -23.17
CA ARG A 364 -5.22 -46.27 -23.40
C ARG A 364 -4.68 -45.61 -22.12
N ARG A 365 -5.33 -45.84 -20.97
CA ARG A 365 -5.08 -45.23 -19.65
C ARG A 365 -5.27 -43.72 -19.60
N LEU A 366 -6.26 -43.19 -20.33
CA LEU A 366 -6.68 -41.80 -20.14
C LEU A 366 -7.65 -41.72 -18.95
N VAL A 367 -7.56 -40.61 -18.21
CA VAL A 367 -8.50 -40.26 -17.14
C VAL A 367 -9.53 -39.29 -17.70
N VAL A 368 -10.82 -39.57 -17.52
CA VAL A 368 -11.94 -38.71 -17.93
C VAL A 368 -12.57 -38.13 -16.67
N LEU A 369 -12.56 -36.81 -16.52
CA LEU A 369 -13.18 -36.09 -15.40
C LEU A 369 -14.42 -35.36 -15.92
N ALA A 370 -15.56 -35.56 -15.27
CA ALA A 370 -16.83 -35.02 -15.74
C ALA A 370 -17.73 -34.50 -14.62
N THR A 371 -18.55 -33.50 -14.93
CA THR A 371 -19.58 -32.93 -14.06
C THR A 371 -20.97 -33.10 -14.69
N ILE A 372 -22.02 -33.23 -13.89
CA ILE A 372 -23.42 -33.28 -14.36
C ILE A 372 -24.36 -32.68 -13.30
N ARG A 373 -25.51 -32.13 -13.73
CA ARG A 373 -26.57 -31.69 -12.81
C ARG A 373 -27.41 -32.88 -12.34
N THR A 374 -27.91 -32.84 -11.09
CA THR A 374 -28.75 -33.88 -10.49
C THR A 374 -29.92 -34.27 -11.40
N GLU A 375 -30.64 -33.30 -11.93
CA GLU A 375 -31.80 -33.48 -12.83
C GLU A 375 -31.50 -34.35 -14.07
N PHE A 376 -30.35 -34.14 -14.72
CA PHE A 376 -29.94 -34.91 -15.90
C PHE A 376 -29.39 -36.28 -15.51
N TYR A 377 -28.65 -36.37 -14.40
CA TYR A 377 -28.18 -37.65 -13.89
C TYR A 377 -29.35 -38.58 -13.57
N GLU A 378 -30.38 -38.09 -12.88
CA GLU A 378 -31.61 -38.82 -12.62
C GLU A 378 -32.33 -39.17 -13.93
N GLN A 379 -32.52 -38.22 -14.84
CA GLN A 379 -33.19 -38.48 -16.13
C GLN A 379 -32.54 -39.62 -16.95
N TYR A 380 -31.21 -39.75 -16.93
CA TYR A 380 -30.49 -40.78 -17.66
C TYR A 380 -30.26 -42.09 -16.88
N THR A 381 -30.49 -42.11 -15.56
CA THR A 381 -30.30 -43.31 -14.72
C THR A 381 -31.60 -43.92 -14.19
N ASP A 382 -32.69 -43.15 -14.08
CA ASP A 382 -33.94 -43.57 -13.46
C ASP A 382 -34.75 -44.56 -14.32
N ASP A 383 -34.77 -45.79 -13.84
CA ASP A 383 -35.55 -46.90 -14.36
C ASP A 383 -37.09 -46.73 -14.14
N ARG A 384 -37.59 -45.70 -13.44
CA ARG A 384 -39.04 -45.49 -13.17
C ARG A 384 -39.82 -44.81 -14.28
N SER A 385 -39.13 -44.12 -15.22
CA SER A 385 -39.71 -43.62 -16.47
C SER A 385 -40.38 -44.73 -17.32
N ARG A 386 -40.07 -46.01 -17.03
CA ARG A 386 -40.70 -47.24 -17.58
C ARG A 386 -42.23 -47.35 -17.48
N LYS A 387 -42.94 -46.50 -16.73
CA LYS A 387 -44.41 -46.64 -16.56
C LYS A 387 -45.28 -45.99 -17.64
N PHE A 388 -44.74 -45.17 -18.55
CA PHE A 388 -45.52 -44.49 -19.60
C PHE A 388 -45.19 -44.89 -21.04
N ALA A 389 -44.21 -45.77 -21.28
CA ALA A 389 -43.98 -46.41 -22.58
C ALA A 389 -44.68 -47.78 -22.64
N THR A 390 -45.50 -47.99 -23.68
CA THR A 390 -46.53 -49.05 -23.71
C THR A 390 -46.05 -50.41 -24.27
N ARG A 391 -46.78 -51.45 -23.87
CA ARG A 391 -46.84 -52.83 -24.42
C ARG A 391 -46.06 -53.06 -25.73
N GLY A 392 -44.85 -53.61 -25.62
CA GLY A 392 -44.10 -54.17 -26.74
C GLY A 392 -43.06 -55.18 -26.22
N SER A 393 -43.04 -56.39 -26.76
CA SER A 393 -42.13 -57.45 -26.31
C SER A 393 -40.71 -57.24 -26.82
N GLY A 394 -39.78 -56.97 -25.90
CA GLY A 394 -38.35 -56.97 -26.19
C GLY A 394 -37.54 -56.58 -24.95
N THR A 395 -36.47 -57.33 -24.67
CA THR A 395 -35.50 -57.02 -23.61
C THR A 395 -34.67 -55.81 -24.05
N GLN A 396 -35.21 -54.60 -23.88
CA GLN A 396 -34.55 -53.38 -24.32
C GLN A 396 -33.38 -53.02 -23.39
N LEU A 397 -32.19 -53.01 -23.97
CA LEU A 397 -30.92 -52.65 -23.33
C LEU A 397 -30.95 -51.17 -22.88
N PRO A 398 -30.19 -50.79 -21.82
CA PRO A 398 -30.08 -49.40 -21.40
C PRO A 398 -29.57 -48.49 -22.52
N SER A 399 -30.06 -47.25 -22.53
CA SER A 399 -29.68 -46.22 -23.51
C SER A 399 -28.17 -45.97 -23.50
N SER A 400 -27.62 -45.55 -24.64
CA SER A 400 -26.18 -45.25 -24.75
C SER A 400 -25.68 -44.27 -23.67
N PRO A 401 -26.39 -43.17 -23.35
CA PRO A 401 -26.03 -42.28 -22.24
C PRO A 401 -26.03 -42.98 -20.87
N GLY A 402 -27.09 -43.73 -20.53
CA GLY A 402 -27.18 -44.43 -19.24
C GLY A 402 -26.10 -45.51 -19.06
N ARG A 403 -25.57 -46.07 -20.16
CA ARG A 403 -24.42 -46.98 -20.13
C ARG A 403 -23.10 -46.27 -19.83
N VAL A 404 -22.91 -45.05 -20.30
CA VAL A 404 -21.72 -44.22 -19.97
C VAL A 404 -21.73 -43.86 -18.49
N LEU A 405 -22.86 -43.37 -17.96
CA LEU A 405 -22.98 -42.97 -16.55
C LEU A 405 -22.72 -44.16 -15.60
N ARG A 406 -23.24 -45.35 -15.91
CA ARG A 406 -23.03 -46.57 -15.11
C ARG A 406 -21.60 -47.14 -15.19
N ALA A 407 -20.79 -46.70 -16.16
CA ALA A 407 -19.38 -47.08 -16.29
C ALA A 407 -18.44 -46.11 -15.55
N ALA A 408 -18.92 -44.92 -15.18
CA ALA A 408 -18.17 -43.96 -14.39
C ALA A 408 -18.18 -44.30 -12.89
N ARG A 409 -17.10 -43.93 -12.20
CA ARG A 409 -17.10 -43.77 -10.74
C ARG A 409 -17.87 -42.50 -10.42
N HIS A 410 -18.80 -42.57 -9.47
CA HIS A 410 -19.77 -41.49 -9.22
C HIS A 410 -19.69 -40.97 -7.79
N ILE A 411 -19.65 -39.65 -7.63
CA ILE A 411 -19.74 -38.94 -6.34
C ILE A 411 -20.84 -37.87 -6.45
N THR A 412 -21.63 -37.69 -5.39
CA THR A 412 -22.57 -36.57 -5.27
C THR A 412 -21.94 -35.45 -4.43
N VAL A 413 -22.02 -34.21 -4.91
CA VAL A 413 -21.60 -33.02 -4.16
C VAL A 413 -22.84 -32.34 -3.57
N GLU A 414 -22.92 -32.32 -2.24
CA GLU A 414 -24.02 -31.70 -1.50
C GLU A 414 -23.99 -30.17 -1.54
N ARG A 415 -25.19 -29.59 -1.65
CA ARG A 415 -25.45 -28.14 -1.76
C ARG A 415 -25.15 -27.39 -0.46
N ILE A 416 -25.67 -27.91 0.65
CA ILE A 416 -25.52 -27.33 1.98
C ILE A 416 -24.20 -27.82 2.58
N TRP A 417 -23.36 -26.89 3.03
CA TRP A 417 -22.08 -27.24 3.64
C TRP A 417 -22.28 -27.80 5.05
N ASP A 418 -21.58 -28.89 5.35
CA ASP A 418 -21.65 -29.51 6.67
C ASP A 418 -20.95 -28.64 7.75
N PRO A 419 -21.16 -28.88 9.06
CA PRO A 419 -20.56 -28.06 10.11
C PRO A 419 -19.03 -27.98 10.09
N ILE A 420 -18.35 -29.02 9.59
CA ILE A 420 -16.89 -29.10 9.50
C ILE A 420 -16.42 -28.27 8.29
N GLU A 421 -17.08 -28.39 7.14
CA GLU A 421 -16.83 -27.55 5.96
C GLU A 421 -17.01 -26.06 6.32
N ARG A 422 -18.06 -25.72 7.06
CA ARG A 422 -18.31 -24.35 7.56
C ARG A 422 -17.24 -23.87 8.55
N GLN A 423 -16.75 -24.73 9.44
CA GLN A 423 -15.68 -24.38 10.37
C GLN A 423 -14.37 -24.08 9.62
N ARG A 424 -14.01 -24.91 8.64
CA ARG A 424 -12.84 -24.65 7.76
C ARG A 424 -13.00 -23.32 7.03
N ALA A 425 -14.21 -23.02 6.54
CA ALA A 425 -14.51 -21.78 5.84
C ALA A 425 -14.37 -20.54 6.74
N SER A 426 -14.75 -20.62 8.03
CA SER A 426 -14.61 -19.52 8.98
C SER A 426 -13.17 -19.17 9.37
N LEU A 427 -12.20 -20.00 9.00
CA LEU A 427 -10.77 -19.72 9.15
C LEU A 427 -10.17 -19.01 7.92
N SER A 428 -10.97 -18.73 6.88
CA SER A 428 -10.51 -18.03 5.69
C SER A 428 -10.51 -16.52 5.90
N GLU A 429 -9.40 -15.87 5.53
CA GLU A 429 -9.26 -14.42 5.53
C GLU A 429 -9.92 -13.76 4.29
N ASP A 430 -10.41 -14.52 3.31
CA ASP A 430 -11.11 -13.96 2.15
C ASP A 430 -12.49 -13.41 2.59
N PRO A 431 -12.71 -12.08 2.54
CA PRO A 431 -13.96 -11.49 3.02
C PRO A 431 -15.17 -11.99 2.22
N ARG A 432 -14.99 -12.47 0.99
CA ARG A 432 -16.07 -13.03 0.16
C ARG A 432 -16.58 -14.35 0.74
N ILE A 433 -15.70 -15.16 1.33
CA ILE A 433 -16.07 -16.41 2.01
C ILE A 433 -16.81 -16.10 3.32
N ALA A 434 -16.31 -15.16 4.13
CA ALA A 434 -16.99 -14.73 5.36
C ALA A 434 -18.43 -14.23 5.09
N ASN A 435 -18.60 -13.33 4.12
CA ASN A 435 -19.93 -12.84 3.71
C ASN A 435 -20.86 -13.97 3.22
N ALA A 436 -20.31 -14.97 2.50
CA ALA A 436 -21.08 -16.12 2.03
C ALA A 436 -21.53 -17.05 3.18
N LEU A 437 -20.73 -17.18 4.26
CA LEU A 437 -21.08 -17.96 5.45
C LEU A 437 -22.19 -17.33 6.30
N GLU A 438 -22.25 -16.00 6.35
CA GLU A 438 -23.32 -15.27 7.03
C GLU A 438 -24.67 -15.43 6.31
N ALA A 439 -24.65 -15.36 4.97
CA ALA A 439 -25.84 -15.53 4.12
C ALA A 439 -26.27 -17.01 3.92
N ASP A 440 -25.45 -17.96 4.35
CA ASP A 440 -25.50 -19.38 3.96
C ASP A 440 -26.81 -20.13 4.28
N ARG A 441 -27.55 -19.73 5.34
CA ARG A 441 -28.56 -20.57 6.01
C ARG A 441 -29.79 -20.99 5.18
N ALA A 442 -29.94 -20.52 3.94
CA ALA A 442 -31.03 -20.92 3.02
C ALA A 442 -30.55 -21.43 1.65
N TYR A 443 -29.38 -20.99 1.17
CA TYR A 443 -28.91 -21.23 -0.20
C TYR A 443 -27.67 -22.14 -0.23
N GLY A 444 -26.63 -21.85 0.54
CA GLY A 444 -25.34 -22.54 0.43
C GLY A 444 -24.22 -21.59 0.01
N VAL A 445 -23.04 -21.72 0.62
CA VAL A 445 -21.86 -20.87 0.40
C VAL A 445 -21.48 -20.80 -1.09
N ALA A 446 -21.39 -21.95 -1.76
CA ALA A 446 -21.02 -22.03 -3.18
C ALA A 446 -22.06 -21.35 -4.10
N GLU A 447 -23.34 -21.46 -3.74
CA GLU A 447 -24.46 -20.86 -4.46
C GLU A 447 -24.47 -19.34 -4.33
N TYR A 448 -24.24 -18.80 -3.13
CA TYR A 448 -24.12 -17.35 -2.91
C TYR A 448 -22.98 -16.75 -3.76
N LEU A 449 -21.82 -17.41 -3.77
CA LEU A 449 -20.63 -16.97 -4.51
C LEU A 449 -20.80 -17.01 -6.04
N ALA A 450 -21.53 -18.00 -6.56
CA ALA A 450 -21.73 -18.19 -8.00
C ALA A 450 -22.94 -17.41 -8.55
N ALA A 451 -24.07 -17.39 -7.84
CA ALA A 451 -25.29 -16.73 -8.29
C ALA A 451 -25.22 -15.20 -8.08
N GLY A 452 -24.62 -14.73 -6.98
CA GLY A 452 -24.44 -13.31 -6.66
C GLY A 452 -24.04 -12.41 -7.83
N PRO A 453 -22.87 -12.65 -8.47
CA PRO A 453 -22.44 -11.90 -9.64
C PRO A 453 -23.43 -11.90 -10.80
N GLN A 454 -24.18 -12.99 -10.98
CA GLN A 454 -25.14 -13.14 -12.07
C GLN A 454 -26.44 -12.38 -11.79
N VAL A 455 -26.99 -12.47 -10.57
CA VAL A 455 -28.15 -11.66 -10.15
C VAL A 455 -27.83 -10.17 -10.23
N LEU A 456 -26.64 -9.76 -9.75
CA LEU A 456 -26.17 -8.38 -9.83
C LEU A 456 -26.02 -7.88 -11.26
N LYS A 457 -25.41 -8.69 -12.15
CA LYS A 457 -25.28 -8.38 -13.58
C LYS A 457 -26.63 -8.28 -14.26
N MET A 458 -27.55 -9.21 -13.96
CA MET A 458 -28.91 -9.22 -14.48
C MET A 458 -29.63 -7.93 -14.09
N TRP A 459 -29.63 -7.58 -12.80
CA TRP A 459 -30.24 -6.37 -12.26
C TRP A 459 -29.68 -5.09 -12.91
N ARG A 460 -28.35 -4.92 -12.95
CA ARG A 460 -27.71 -3.78 -13.62
C ARG A 460 -28.05 -3.68 -15.11
N SER A 461 -28.22 -4.82 -15.80
CA SER A 461 -28.56 -4.84 -17.23
C SER A 461 -30.03 -4.59 -17.55
N ALA A 462 -30.90 -4.52 -16.54
CA ALA A 462 -32.35 -4.43 -16.72
C ALA A 462 -32.86 -2.99 -16.94
N PHE A 463 -32.12 -1.97 -16.49
CA PHE A 463 -32.42 -0.55 -16.73
C PHE A 463 -32.10 -0.13 -18.19
N ARG A 464 -32.86 -0.65 -19.16
CA ARG A 464 -32.73 -0.34 -20.59
C ARG A 464 -34.03 -0.54 -21.34
N VAL A 465 -34.13 0.04 -22.54
CA VAL A 465 -35.24 -0.22 -23.47
C VAL A 465 -35.26 -1.72 -23.85
N ARG A 466 -36.40 -2.39 -23.66
CA ARG A 466 -36.57 -3.87 -23.74
C ARG A 466 -35.78 -4.65 -22.67
N GLY A 467 -35.42 -4.02 -21.55
CA GLY A 467 -35.08 -4.71 -20.30
C GLY A 467 -36.31 -4.94 -19.44
N ASN A 468 -36.11 -5.04 -18.12
CA ASN A 468 -37.17 -5.09 -17.09
C ASN A 468 -36.93 -3.96 -16.07
N PRO A 469 -37.01 -2.68 -16.50
CA PRO A 469 -36.65 -1.54 -15.65
C PRO A 469 -37.60 -1.36 -14.45
N ARG A 470 -38.86 -1.79 -14.52
CA ARG A 470 -39.78 -1.71 -13.36
C ARG A 470 -39.44 -2.76 -12.31
N GLY A 471 -39.13 -3.98 -12.73
CA GLY A 471 -38.64 -5.04 -11.86
C GLY A 471 -37.31 -4.65 -11.21
N ALA A 472 -36.41 -4.03 -11.98
CA ALA A 472 -35.14 -3.52 -11.45
C ALA A 472 -35.33 -2.41 -10.40
N ALA A 473 -36.35 -1.58 -10.55
CA ALA A 473 -36.72 -0.55 -9.58
C ALA A 473 -37.34 -1.13 -8.29
N LEU A 474 -38.11 -2.22 -8.36
CA LEU A 474 -38.58 -2.97 -7.18
C LEU A 474 -37.42 -3.57 -6.38
N VAL A 475 -36.40 -4.07 -7.06
CA VAL A 475 -35.16 -4.59 -6.43
C VAL A 475 -34.38 -3.47 -5.74
N ALA A 476 -34.21 -2.31 -6.40
CA ALA A 476 -33.56 -1.14 -5.81
C ALA A 476 -34.25 -0.69 -4.51
N ALA A 477 -35.58 -0.52 -4.59
CA ALA A 477 -36.41 -0.20 -3.42
C ALA A 477 -36.23 -1.18 -2.26
N ALA A 478 -36.14 -2.48 -2.53
CA ALA A 478 -35.96 -3.48 -1.49
C ALA A 478 -34.58 -3.45 -0.85
N VAL A 479 -33.52 -3.30 -1.66
CA VAL A 479 -32.14 -3.19 -1.17
C VAL A 479 -32.00 -1.99 -0.24
N ASP A 480 -32.46 -0.82 -0.68
CA ASP A 480 -32.30 0.42 0.06
C ASP A 480 -33.21 0.50 1.30
N LEU A 481 -34.44 -0.04 1.22
CA LEU A 481 -35.31 -0.14 2.40
C LEU A 481 -34.73 -1.11 3.45
N THR A 482 -34.05 -2.21 3.06
CA THR A 482 -33.33 -3.07 4.02
C THR A 482 -32.11 -2.35 4.61
N ARG A 483 -31.39 -1.51 3.85
CA ARG A 483 -30.23 -0.72 4.34
C ARG A 483 -30.58 0.27 5.45
N THR A 484 -31.84 0.66 5.63
CA THR A 484 -32.28 1.50 6.76
C THR A 484 -32.35 0.78 8.11
N GLY A 485 -32.28 -0.56 8.14
CA GLY A 485 -32.37 -1.36 9.38
C GLY A 485 -33.76 -1.94 9.70
N VAL A 486 -34.78 -1.64 8.90
CA VAL A 486 -36.16 -2.20 8.99
C VAL A 486 -36.17 -3.73 9.06
N GLY A 487 -35.21 -4.37 8.38
CA GLY A 487 -35.09 -5.81 8.29
C GLY A 487 -35.28 -6.32 6.86
N SER A 488 -35.50 -7.62 6.74
CA SER A 488 -35.45 -8.35 5.46
C SER A 488 -36.77 -8.98 5.02
N SER A 489 -37.87 -8.70 5.71
CA SER A 489 -39.23 -9.16 5.35
C SER A 489 -40.09 -7.95 4.99
N LEU A 490 -39.87 -7.38 3.80
CA LEU A 490 -40.44 -6.10 3.36
C LEU A 490 -41.83 -6.29 2.73
N PRO A 491 -42.87 -5.52 3.11
CA PRO A 491 -44.20 -5.63 2.51
C PRO A 491 -44.22 -5.27 1.03
N ARG A 492 -44.95 -6.05 0.21
CA ARG A 492 -45.14 -5.80 -1.24
C ARG A 492 -45.47 -4.34 -1.55
N ALA A 493 -46.47 -3.80 -0.84
CA ALA A 493 -46.97 -2.45 -1.03
C ALA A 493 -45.95 -1.33 -0.71
N ALA A 494 -44.92 -1.61 0.11
CA ALA A 494 -43.84 -0.65 0.39
C ALA A 494 -42.89 -0.55 -0.81
N LEU A 495 -42.54 -1.70 -1.39
CA LEU A 495 -41.72 -1.78 -2.59
C LEU A 495 -42.44 -1.15 -3.79
N GLU A 496 -43.74 -1.39 -3.93
CA GLU A 496 -44.57 -0.76 -4.97
C GLU A 496 -44.70 0.77 -4.81
N ARG A 497 -44.63 1.33 -3.59
CA ARG A 497 -44.56 2.80 -3.40
C ARG A 497 -43.20 3.37 -3.81
N LEU A 498 -42.12 2.70 -3.42
CA LEU A 498 -40.75 3.19 -3.64
C LEU A 498 -40.28 3.03 -5.09
N HIS A 499 -40.76 2.00 -5.82
CA HIS A 499 -40.21 1.67 -7.14
C HIS A 499 -40.42 2.77 -8.20
N GLU A 500 -41.45 3.61 -8.07
CA GLU A 500 -41.68 4.69 -9.06
C GLU A 500 -40.52 5.69 -9.06
N HIS A 501 -39.98 6.02 -7.89
CA HIS A 501 -38.81 6.89 -7.75
C HIS A 501 -37.57 6.35 -8.48
N TYR A 502 -37.21 5.08 -8.22
CA TYR A 502 -36.05 4.44 -8.86
C TYR A 502 -36.26 4.26 -10.38
N LEU A 503 -37.50 4.00 -10.81
CA LEU A 503 -37.85 3.91 -12.22
C LEU A 503 -37.73 5.26 -12.92
N GLU A 504 -38.18 6.36 -12.30
CA GLU A 504 -38.02 7.71 -12.81
C GLU A 504 -36.54 8.12 -12.90
N GLN A 505 -35.76 7.89 -11.84
CA GLN A 505 -34.31 8.14 -11.84
C GLN A 505 -33.56 7.41 -12.97
N ALA A 506 -33.96 6.17 -13.28
CA ALA A 506 -33.35 5.39 -14.35
C ALA A 506 -33.72 5.85 -15.78
N GLY A 507 -34.70 6.74 -15.93
CA GLY A 507 -35.18 7.25 -17.23
C GLY A 507 -36.69 7.11 -17.47
N GLY A 508 -37.44 6.56 -16.51
CA GLY A 508 -38.90 6.59 -16.46
C GLY A 508 -39.58 6.05 -17.73
N PRO A 509 -40.59 6.77 -18.29
CA PRO A 509 -41.32 6.33 -19.47
C PRO A 509 -40.46 6.07 -20.72
N ALA A 510 -39.27 6.68 -20.82
CA ALA A 510 -38.38 6.49 -21.97
C ALA A 510 -37.86 5.04 -22.08
N LEU A 511 -37.75 4.33 -20.96
CA LEU A 511 -37.32 2.92 -20.93
C LEU A 511 -38.41 1.95 -21.42
N ARG A 512 -39.67 2.41 -21.54
CA ARG A 512 -40.87 1.61 -21.82
C ARG A 512 -41.04 0.47 -20.80
N PRO A 513 -41.25 0.79 -19.52
CA PRO A 513 -41.40 -0.20 -18.45
C PRO A 513 -42.56 -1.16 -18.69
N GLU A 514 -42.33 -2.39 -18.27
CA GLU A 514 -43.26 -3.51 -18.24
C GLU A 514 -44.43 -3.29 -17.25
N GLY A 515 -45.43 -4.20 -17.30
CA GLY A 515 -46.54 -4.22 -16.36
C GLY A 515 -46.05 -4.59 -14.95
N LEU A 516 -46.83 -4.25 -13.91
CA LEU A 516 -46.43 -4.51 -12.52
C LEU A 516 -46.33 -6.01 -12.22
N ASP A 517 -47.20 -6.84 -12.79
CA ASP A 517 -47.14 -8.30 -12.63
C ASP A 517 -45.92 -8.91 -13.34
N ASP A 518 -45.57 -8.43 -14.54
CA ASP A 518 -44.35 -8.84 -15.26
C ASP A 518 -43.08 -8.43 -14.48
N ALA A 519 -43.09 -7.22 -13.91
CA ALA A 519 -42.01 -6.71 -13.06
C ALA A 519 -41.81 -7.58 -11.82
N TRP A 520 -42.89 -8.01 -11.16
CA TRP A 520 -42.83 -8.93 -10.02
C TRP A 520 -42.37 -10.32 -10.42
N ASN A 521 -42.91 -10.88 -11.50
CA ASN A 521 -42.49 -12.18 -12.03
C ASN A 521 -40.99 -12.19 -12.33
N TRP A 522 -40.46 -11.14 -12.98
CA TRP A 522 -39.02 -11.01 -13.23
C TRP A 522 -38.21 -10.80 -11.96
N ALA A 523 -38.69 -9.97 -11.02
CA ALA A 523 -37.95 -9.68 -9.79
C ALA A 523 -37.86 -10.90 -8.86
N THR A 524 -38.78 -11.87 -8.97
CA THR A 524 -38.74 -13.15 -8.25
C THR A 524 -38.23 -14.33 -9.08
N ASP A 525 -37.89 -14.13 -10.36
CA ASP A 525 -37.41 -15.19 -11.24
C ASP A 525 -36.04 -15.73 -10.80
N VAL A 526 -35.87 -17.04 -10.96
CA VAL A 526 -34.82 -17.81 -10.28
C VAL A 526 -33.59 -17.95 -11.18
N VAL A 527 -32.55 -17.18 -10.86
CA VAL A 527 -31.26 -17.21 -11.55
C VAL A 527 -30.50 -18.49 -11.17
N LEU A 528 -29.94 -19.17 -12.18
CA LEU A 528 -29.25 -20.48 -12.09
C LEU A 528 -30.06 -21.62 -11.44
N GLY A 529 -31.37 -21.46 -11.23
CA GLY A 529 -32.19 -22.44 -10.49
C GLY A 529 -32.07 -22.36 -8.96
N VAL A 530 -31.46 -21.29 -8.44
CA VAL A 530 -31.10 -21.15 -7.02
C VAL A 530 -31.84 -20.01 -6.30
N THR A 531 -31.76 -18.78 -6.82
CA THR A 531 -32.27 -17.57 -6.14
C THR A 531 -32.63 -16.46 -7.13
N GLY A 532 -33.58 -15.60 -6.77
CA GLY A 532 -33.98 -14.43 -7.55
C GLY A 532 -33.55 -13.11 -6.89
N PRO A 533 -33.63 -11.97 -7.59
CA PRO A 533 -33.35 -10.65 -7.02
C PRO A 533 -34.16 -10.34 -5.75
N LEU A 534 -35.43 -10.72 -5.73
CA LEU A 534 -36.33 -10.71 -4.57
C LEU A 534 -36.78 -12.13 -4.26
N VAL A 535 -36.66 -12.53 -3.00
CA VAL A 535 -37.07 -13.85 -2.50
C VAL A 535 -38.37 -13.71 -1.71
N PRO A 536 -39.44 -14.46 -2.03
CA PRO A 536 -40.68 -14.42 -1.27
C PRO A 536 -40.52 -15.01 0.14
N SER A 537 -41.21 -14.42 1.11
CA SER A 537 -41.24 -14.81 2.52
C SER A 537 -42.67 -15.18 2.95
N LYS A 538 -42.95 -15.22 4.26
CA LYS A 538 -44.30 -15.54 4.78
C LYS A 538 -45.27 -14.38 4.57
N GLY A 539 -46.29 -14.60 3.73
CA GLY A 539 -47.29 -13.60 3.37
C GLY A 539 -46.86 -12.82 2.14
N GLU A 540 -47.43 -11.62 1.93
CA GLU A 540 -47.02 -10.73 0.84
C GLU A 540 -45.77 -9.90 1.22
N THR A 541 -44.72 -10.60 1.68
CA THR A 541 -43.43 -9.99 2.03
C THR A 541 -42.29 -10.60 1.23
N TYR A 542 -41.29 -9.77 0.95
CA TYR A 542 -40.17 -10.09 0.08
C TYR A 542 -38.85 -9.67 0.73
N LYS A 543 -37.80 -10.42 0.43
CA LYS A 543 -36.44 -10.19 0.88
C LYS A 543 -35.55 -9.87 -0.33
N PRO A 544 -34.80 -8.75 -0.37
CA PRO A 544 -33.75 -8.60 -1.39
C PRO A 544 -32.69 -9.68 -1.19
N PHE A 545 -32.15 -10.24 -2.27
CA PHE A 545 -31.06 -11.21 -2.16
C PHE A 545 -29.86 -10.56 -1.46
N ASP A 546 -29.38 -11.15 -0.36
CA ASP A 546 -28.42 -10.51 0.57
C ASP A 546 -27.16 -10.01 -0.14
N TYR A 547 -26.71 -10.73 -1.18
CA TYR A 547 -25.59 -10.33 -2.02
C TYR A 547 -25.73 -8.92 -2.62
N LEU A 548 -26.94 -8.54 -3.03
CA LEU A 548 -27.22 -7.21 -3.60
C LEU A 548 -27.11 -6.12 -2.53
N VAL A 549 -27.59 -6.40 -1.31
CA VAL A 549 -27.47 -5.49 -0.16
C VAL A 549 -26.00 -5.31 0.21
N SER A 550 -25.23 -6.40 0.29
CA SER A 550 -23.79 -6.36 0.58
C SER A 550 -22.97 -5.65 -0.52
N ASP A 551 -23.28 -5.86 -1.81
CA ASP A 551 -22.55 -5.19 -2.90
C ASP A 551 -22.82 -3.68 -2.94
N ILE A 552 -24.04 -3.24 -2.65
CA ILE A 552 -24.37 -1.80 -2.56
C ILE A 552 -23.79 -1.18 -1.29
N ALA A 553 -23.89 -1.84 -0.13
CA ALA A 553 -23.34 -1.32 1.13
C ALA A 553 -21.80 -1.16 1.13
N ARG A 554 -21.07 -1.87 0.27
CA ARG A 554 -19.62 -1.66 0.05
C ARG A 554 -19.29 -0.46 -0.85
N ARG A 555 -20.28 0.08 -1.58
CA ARG A 555 -20.10 1.14 -2.59
C ARG A 555 -20.65 2.49 -2.13
N SER A 556 -21.74 2.45 -1.36
CA SER A 556 -22.50 3.61 -0.90
C SER A 556 -22.92 3.45 0.55
N GLY A 557 -22.82 4.53 1.33
CA GLY A 557 -23.26 4.56 2.72
C GLY A 557 -24.77 4.82 2.87
N PRO A 558 -25.37 4.58 4.06
CA PRO A 558 -26.77 4.90 4.33
C PRO A 558 -27.09 6.41 4.25
N ASP A 559 -26.08 7.27 4.37
CA ASP A 559 -26.12 8.72 4.16
C ASP A 559 -26.50 9.13 2.72
N GLU A 560 -26.27 8.26 1.74
CA GLU A 560 -26.69 8.49 0.34
C GLU A 560 -28.16 8.11 0.07
N LEU A 561 -28.91 7.62 1.07
CA LEU A 561 -30.29 7.16 0.89
C LEU A 561 -31.31 8.33 0.78
N PRO A 562 -32.19 8.34 -0.24
CA PRO A 562 -33.23 9.36 -0.37
C PRO A 562 -34.21 9.42 0.81
N ASP A 563 -34.64 10.61 1.21
CA ASP A 563 -35.56 10.85 2.35
C ASP A 563 -36.84 10.00 2.29
N LEU A 564 -37.40 9.79 1.10
CA LEU A 564 -38.59 8.94 0.89
C LEU A 564 -38.40 7.46 1.29
N VAL A 565 -37.15 6.97 1.31
CA VAL A 565 -36.82 5.62 1.79
C VAL A 565 -36.90 5.58 3.32
N TRP A 566 -36.45 6.65 3.97
CA TRP A 566 -36.55 6.81 5.42
C TRP A 566 -38.01 7.01 5.88
N ASP A 567 -38.81 7.78 5.14
CA ASP A 567 -40.25 7.92 5.38
C ASP A 567 -40.99 6.57 5.27
N GLU A 568 -40.68 5.78 4.24
CA GLU A 568 -41.25 4.44 4.09
C GLU A 568 -40.74 3.49 5.19
N ALA A 569 -39.45 3.58 5.58
CA ALA A 569 -38.90 2.83 6.70
C ALA A 569 -39.65 3.09 8.01
N LEU A 570 -39.87 4.36 8.37
CA LEU A 570 -40.65 4.75 9.56
C LEU A 570 -42.10 4.23 9.53
N ARG A 571 -42.68 4.12 8.32
CA ARG A 571 -44.03 3.61 8.06
C ARG A 571 -44.13 2.08 8.22
N VAL A 572 -43.12 1.31 7.85
CA VAL A 572 -43.16 -0.17 7.91
C VAL A 572 -42.42 -0.80 9.09
N VAL A 573 -41.55 -0.05 9.79
CA VAL A 573 -40.75 -0.58 10.90
C VAL A 573 -41.61 -0.98 12.10
N ASP A 574 -41.42 -2.20 12.58
CA ASP A 574 -42.01 -2.68 13.83
C ASP A 574 -41.24 -2.18 15.07
N ASN A 575 -41.85 -2.26 16.26
CA ASN A 575 -41.23 -1.73 17.47
C ASN A 575 -39.92 -2.44 17.86
N SER A 576 -39.69 -3.70 17.46
CA SER A 576 -38.44 -4.41 17.75
C SER A 576 -37.26 -3.93 16.88
N ARG A 577 -37.55 -3.24 15.77
CA ARG A 577 -36.55 -2.70 14.83
C ARG A 577 -36.37 -1.19 14.91
N ARG A 578 -37.22 -0.46 15.65
CA ARG A 578 -37.17 1.01 15.77
C ARG A 578 -35.84 1.53 16.32
N SER A 579 -35.28 0.93 17.38
CA SER A 579 -33.97 1.32 17.91
C SER A 579 -32.85 1.11 16.88
N LEU A 580 -32.90 0.03 16.09
CA LEU A 580 -31.92 -0.22 15.02
C LEU A 580 -32.05 0.81 13.89
N VAL A 581 -33.26 1.10 13.40
CA VAL A 581 -33.48 2.16 12.40
C VAL A 581 -33.01 3.52 12.92
N ALA A 582 -33.22 3.83 14.20
CA ALA A 582 -32.72 5.05 14.81
C ALA A 582 -31.18 5.13 14.84
N MET A 583 -30.50 4.02 15.15
CA MET A 583 -29.03 3.96 15.12
C MET A 583 -28.47 4.12 13.70
N VAL A 584 -29.07 3.47 12.69
CA VAL A 584 -28.63 3.61 11.29
C VAL A 584 -28.94 5.01 10.75
N ALA A 585 -30.11 5.58 11.06
CA ALA A 585 -30.44 6.95 10.69
C ALA A 585 -29.48 7.96 11.35
N ARG A 586 -29.10 7.76 12.62
CA ARG A 586 -28.08 8.57 13.30
C ARG A 586 -26.72 8.48 12.59
N SER A 587 -26.27 7.28 12.20
CA SER A 587 -24.99 7.13 11.47
C SER A 587 -25.05 7.70 10.03
N ALA A 588 -26.24 7.77 9.44
CA ALA A 588 -26.51 8.43 8.16
C ALA A 588 -26.63 9.97 8.24
N GLY A 589 -26.52 10.58 9.44
CA GLY A 589 -26.77 12.02 9.65
C GLY A 589 -28.25 12.42 9.65
N GLN A 590 -29.16 11.47 9.47
CA GLN A 590 -30.61 11.66 9.38
C GLN A 590 -31.24 11.74 10.79
N LEU A 591 -30.89 12.79 11.54
CA LEU A 591 -31.24 12.92 12.96
C LEU A 591 -32.76 13.02 13.21
N ASP A 592 -33.52 13.72 12.37
CA ASP A 592 -34.98 13.80 12.51
C ASP A 592 -35.64 12.43 12.32
N VAL A 593 -35.16 11.62 11.36
CA VAL A 593 -35.59 10.24 11.16
C VAL A 593 -35.25 9.40 12.40
N ALA A 594 -34.05 9.56 12.95
CA ALA A 594 -33.63 8.85 14.16
C ALA A 594 -34.53 9.17 15.37
N LYS A 595 -34.85 10.46 15.58
CA LYS A 595 -35.79 10.89 16.64
C LYS A 595 -37.19 10.33 16.39
N ASN A 596 -37.72 10.45 15.18
CA ASN A 596 -39.05 9.96 14.82
C ASN A 596 -39.20 8.44 14.93
N ALA A 597 -38.13 7.66 14.68
CA ALA A 597 -38.11 6.22 14.91
C ALA A 597 -38.34 5.86 16.40
N LEU A 598 -37.77 6.65 17.32
CA LEU A 598 -37.81 6.43 18.77
C LEU A 598 -39.07 6.96 19.47
N VAL A 599 -39.75 7.97 18.92
CA VAL A 599 -40.95 8.59 19.55
C VAL A 599 -41.99 7.57 20.04
N PRO A 600 -42.38 6.52 19.26
CA PRO A 600 -43.34 5.52 19.75
C PRO A 600 -42.84 4.69 20.94
N LEU A 601 -41.53 4.42 21.03
CA LEU A 601 -40.92 3.69 22.15
C LEU A 601 -40.84 4.59 23.40
N VAL A 602 -40.45 5.85 23.22
CA VAL A 602 -40.42 6.88 24.28
C VAL A 602 -41.82 7.22 24.82
N GLN A 603 -42.87 7.09 24.00
CA GLN A 603 -44.26 7.18 24.45
C GLN A 603 -44.67 5.96 25.30
N ALA A 604 -44.07 4.79 25.06
CA ALA A 604 -44.29 3.56 25.81
C ALA A 604 -43.41 3.41 27.07
N ASP A 605 -42.66 4.45 27.46
CA ASP A 605 -41.69 4.45 28.58
C ASP A 605 -40.56 3.40 28.41
N ASP A 606 -40.19 3.10 27.16
CA ASP A 606 -39.04 2.26 26.86
C ASP A 606 -37.72 2.92 27.33
N GLN A 607 -37.00 2.24 28.22
CA GLN A 607 -35.81 2.78 28.90
C GLN A 607 -34.63 2.98 27.93
N GLU A 608 -34.45 2.05 26.99
CA GLU A 608 -33.38 2.11 25.97
C GLU A 608 -33.63 3.30 25.04
N ALA A 609 -34.84 3.44 24.49
CA ALA A 609 -35.20 4.53 23.61
C ALA A 609 -35.14 5.91 24.28
N LEU A 610 -35.47 6.00 25.58
CA LEU A 610 -35.27 7.23 26.37
C LEU A 610 -33.78 7.61 26.47
N ASN A 611 -32.89 6.64 26.65
CA ASN A 611 -31.45 6.90 26.67
C ASN A 611 -30.89 7.26 25.29
N ILE A 612 -31.27 6.54 24.22
CA ILE A 612 -30.83 6.85 22.86
C ILE A 612 -31.31 8.25 22.44
N LEU A 613 -32.57 8.61 22.72
CA LEU A 613 -33.10 9.93 22.40
C LEU A 613 -32.44 11.03 23.25
N GLY A 614 -32.18 10.79 24.53
CA GLY A 614 -31.42 11.70 25.37
C GLY A 614 -30.01 11.95 24.85
N ALA A 615 -29.32 10.91 24.35
CA ALA A 615 -28.00 11.02 23.75
C ALA A 615 -28.02 11.78 22.40
N LEU A 616 -29.08 11.61 21.59
CA LEU A 616 -29.29 12.40 20.38
C LEU A 616 -29.45 13.90 20.69
N GLU A 617 -30.21 14.24 21.75
CA GLU A 617 -30.32 15.64 22.19
C GLU A 617 -29.01 16.19 22.79
N VAL A 618 -28.12 15.35 23.34
CA VAL A 618 -26.76 15.77 23.73
C VAL A 618 -25.92 16.16 22.51
N SER A 619 -25.91 15.35 21.44
CA SER A 619 -25.19 15.71 20.21
C SER A 619 -25.68 17.03 19.60
N GLU A 620 -26.99 17.28 19.65
CA GLU A 620 -27.62 18.52 19.19
C GLU A 620 -27.48 19.69 20.18
N LYS A 621 -26.80 19.49 21.32
CA LYS A 621 -26.63 20.50 22.40
C LYS A 621 -27.95 20.97 23.01
N ASN A 622 -29.04 20.20 22.85
CA ASN A 622 -30.36 20.41 23.44
C ASN A 622 -30.40 19.89 24.89
N TRP A 623 -29.54 20.47 25.73
CA TRP A 623 -29.26 19.99 27.09
C TRP A 623 -30.48 19.86 28.01
N GLU A 624 -31.55 20.63 27.77
CA GLU A 624 -32.77 20.54 28.58
C GLU A 624 -33.60 19.30 28.25
N ASP A 625 -33.78 18.99 26.96
CA ASP A 625 -34.54 17.82 26.54
C ASP A 625 -33.75 16.53 26.78
N ALA A 626 -32.43 16.54 26.57
CA ALA A 626 -31.54 15.48 27.04
C ALA A 626 -31.74 15.19 28.55
N ARG A 627 -31.73 16.24 29.38
CA ARG A 627 -31.97 16.11 30.83
C ARG A 627 -33.38 15.58 31.14
N ARG A 628 -34.41 15.96 30.38
CA ARG A 628 -35.78 15.45 30.56
C ARG A 628 -35.87 13.96 30.25
N TYR A 629 -35.26 13.49 29.15
CA TYR A 629 -35.29 12.07 28.78
C TYR A 629 -34.50 11.21 29.77
N PHE A 630 -33.27 11.60 30.13
CA PHE A 630 -32.48 10.87 31.14
C PHE A 630 -33.13 10.89 32.53
N ALA A 631 -33.76 12.01 32.94
CA ALA A 631 -34.53 12.05 34.20
C ALA A 631 -35.78 11.17 34.16
N ARG A 632 -36.42 11.00 33.00
CA ARG A 632 -37.55 10.07 32.83
C ARG A 632 -37.06 8.62 32.93
N ALA A 633 -35.99 8.25 32.24
CA ALA A 633 -35.35 6.93 32.37
C ALA A 633 -34.94 6.65 33.83
N SER A 634 -34.20 7.56 34.47
CA SER A 634 -33.79 7.44 35.87
C SER A 634 -34.98 7.32 36.83
N LYS A 635 -36.13 7.96 36.55
CA LYS A 635 -37.36 7.80 37.34
C LYS A 635 -37.99 6.41 37.19
N LEU A 636 -37.83 5.75 36.04
CA LEU A 636 -38.23 4.37 35.80
C LEU A 636 -37.28 3.34 36.45
N GLY A 637 -36.24 3.79 37.15
CA GLY A 637 -35.25 2.95 37.83
C GLY A 637 -34.01 2.66 36.98
N ASP A 638 -33.93 3.17 35.76
CA ASP A 638 -32.83 2.91 34.84
C ASP A 638 -31.50 3.49 35.34
N SER A 639 -30.46 2.64 35.36
CA SER A 639 -29.14 2.97 35.90
C SER A 639 -28.36 3.86 34.94
N THR A 640 -28.44 3.57 33.64
CA THR A 640 -27.74 4.27 32.55
C THR A 640 -28.25 5.72 32.39
N GLY A 641 -29.56 5.95 32.46
CA GLY A 641 -30.16 7.28 32.47
C GLY A 641 -29.78 8.08 33.73
N THR A 642 -29.50 7.40 34.84
CA THR A 642 -28.97 8.04 36.05
C THR A 642 -27.50 8.46 35.86
N HIS A 643 -26.68 7.63 35.22
CA HIS A 643 -25.32 7.98 34.81
C HIS A 643 -25.28 9.14 33.82
N ASN A 644 -26.15 9.13 32.81
CA ASN A 644 -26.23 10.17 31.79
C ASN A 644 -26.60 11.56 32.36
N LEU A 645 -27.34 11.62 33.48
CA LEU A 645 -27.52 12.87 34.23
C LEU A 645 -26.21 13.36 34.88
N GLY A 646 -25.36 12.45 35.36
CA GLY A 646 -24.01 12.75 35.85
C GLY A 646 -23.11 13.28 34.74
N VAL A 647 -23.15 12.67 33.56
CA VAL A 647 -22.45 13.16 32.35
C VAL A 647 -22.90 14.57 31.99
N LEU A 648 -24.21 14.84 31.97
CA LEU A 648 -24.75 16.18 31.71
C LEU A 648 -24.29 17.24 32.72
N CYS A 649 -24.16 16.89 34.00
CA CYS A 649 -23.60 17.81 35.00
C CYS A 649 -22.10 18.02 34.78
N ALA A 650 -21.33 16.95 34.51
CA ALA A 650 -19.89 17.04 34.28
C ALA A 650 -19.52 17.87 33.03
N LEU A 651 -20.29 17.74 31.94
CA LEU A 651 -20.15 18.54 30.71
C LEU A 651 -20.45 20.03 30.93
N LYS A 652 -21.24 20.37 31.96
CA LYS A 652 -21.56 21.76 32.36
C LYS A 652 -20.68 22.28 33.50
N ASP A 653 -19.62 21.54 33.84
CA ASP A 653 -18.72 21.79 34.97
C ASP A 653 -19.40 21.81 36.36
N ASP A 654 -20.61 21.27 36.47
CA ASP A 654 -21.31 21.03 37.74
C ASP A 654 -20.77 19.74 38.39
N LEU A 655 -19.54 19.82 38.90
CA LEU A 655 -18.85 18.71 39.55
C LEU A 655 -19.61 18.19 40.80
N HIS A 656 -20.37 19.05 41.48
CA HIS A 656 -21.16 18.64 42.65
C HIS A 656 -22.41 17.86 42.27
N GLY A 657 -23.17 18.33 41.27
CA GLY A 657 -24.30 17.57 40.71
C GLY A 657 -23.85 16.27 40.04
N ALA A 658 -22.71 16.28 39.32
CA ALA A 658 -22.14 15.09 38.70
C ALA A 658 -21.81 14.03 39.75
N ARG A 659 -21.17 14.44 40.87
CA ARG A 659 -20.88 13.55 42.01
C ARG A 659 -22.15 12.90 42.57
N GLU A 660 -23.23 13.66 42.74
CA GLU A 660 -24.49 13.16 43.28
C GLU A 660 -25.17 12.15 42.33
N TRP A 661 -25.27 12.47 41.04
CA TRP A 661 -25.85 11.56 40.05
C TRP A 661 -25.04 10.28 39.85
N TYR A 662 -23.71 10.37 39.74
CA TYR A 662 -22.87 9.18 39.65
C TYR A 662 -22.93 8.33 40.93
N THR A 663 -23.01 8.93 42.12
CA THR A 663 -23.20 8.16 43.37
C THR A 663 -24.52 7.37 43.33
N LEU A 664 -25.62 8.03 42.95
CA LEU A 664 -26.93 7.38 42.81
C LEU A 664 -26.94 6.30 41.71
N ALA A 665 -26.20 6.49 40.62
CA ALA A 665 -26.06 5.50 39.56
C ALA A 665 -25.29 4.25 40.06
N ILE A 666 -24.21 4.42 40.83
CA ILE A 666 -23.47 3.31 41.46
C ILE A 666 -24.38 2.55 42.44
N GLU A 667 -25.17 3.25 43.25
CA GLU A 667 -26.15 2.63 44.16
C GLU A 667 -27.22 1.78 43.43
N ARG A 668 -27.45 2.07 42.15
CA ARG A 668 -28.36 1.32 41.25
C ARG A 668 -27.65 0.26 40.41
N GLY A 669 -26.35 0.05 40.60
CA GLY A 669 -25.55 -0.97 39.91
C GLY A 669 -24.77 -0.49 38.68
N GLU A 670 -24.74 0.82 38.38
CA GLU A 670 -24.04 1.36 37.21
C GLU A 670 -22.53 1.44 37.44
N LEU A 671 -21.80 0.36 37.14
CA LEU A 671 -20.36 0.25 37.39
C LEU A 671 -19.55 1.30 36.63
N GLN A 672 -19.96 1.69 35.42
CA GLN A 672 -19.31 2.74 34.62
C GLN A 672 -19.28 4.11 35.31
N SER A 673 -20.17 4.33 36.29
CA SER A 673 -20.19 5.56 37.08
C SER A 673 -19.07 5.64 38.12
N VAL A 674 -18.42 4.52 38.48
CA VAL A 674 -17.31 4.50 39.44
C VAL A 674 -16.10 5.27 38.89
N GLY A 675 -15.73 5.02 37.63
CA GLY A 675 -14.61 5.69 36.98
C GLY A 675 -14.86 7.19 36.81
N ALA A 676 -16.04 7.54 36.31
CA ALA A 676 -16.47 8.92 36.12
C ALA A 676 -16.55 9.70 37.45
N LEU A 677 -17.01 9.07 38.54
CA LEU A 677 -16.99 9.66 39.87
C LEU A 677 -15.56 9.92 40.36
N GLY A 678 -14.61 9.01 40.09
CA GLY A 678 -13.19 9.21 40.40
C GLY A 678 -12.61 10.43 39.69
N VAL A 679 -12.90 10.61 38.39
CA VAL A 679 -12.51 11.82 37.62
C VAL A 679 -13.10 13.09 38.25
N VAL A 680 -14.38 13.07 38.66
CA VAL A 680 -15.00 14.20 39.36
C VAL A 680 -14.29 14.51 40.68
N TYR A 681 -13.87 13.51 41.46
CA TYR A 681 -13.09 13.74 42.68
C TYR A 681 -11.68 14.29 42.42
N GLU A 682 -11.00 13.87 41.35
CA GLU A 682 -9.70 14.47 40.96
C GLU A 682 -9.87 15.93 40.55
N ARG A 683 -10.88 16.26 39.74
CA ARG A 683 -11.19 17.64 39.33
C ARG A 683 -11.60 18.53 40.52
N LEU A 684 -12.18 17.95 41.58
CA LEU A 684 -12.43 18.61 42.87
C LEU A 684 -11.18 18.68 43.79
N GLY A 685 -10.01 18.25 43.32
CA GLY A 685 -8.74 18.28 44.05
C GLY A 685 -8.55 17.14 45.06
N ASN A 686 -9.49 16.20 45.18
CA ASN A 686 -9.41 15.07 46.11
C ASN A 686 -8.86 13.83 45.41
N ARG A 687 -7.55 13.85 45.15
CA ARG A 687 -6.86 12.80 44.40
C ARG A 687 -6.84 11.45 45.12
N ASP A 688 -6.78 11.44 46.45
CA ASP A 688 -6.80 10.19 47.24
C ASP A 688 -8.14 9.45 47.06
N LYS A 689 -9.26 10.18 47.05
CA LYS A 689 -10.59 9.58 46.80
C LYS A 689 -10.77 9.15 45.35
N ALA A 690 -10.19 9.88 44.39
CA ALA A 690 -10.18 9.48 42.99
C ALA A 690 -9.49 8.12 42.80
N VAL A 691 -8.29 7.95 43.37
CA VAL A 691 -7.51 6.70 43.30
C VAL A 691 -8.21 5.55 44.02
N GLU A 692 -8.83 5.77 45.18
CA GLU A 692 -9.64 4.75 45.86
C GLU A 692 -10.80 4.24 44.98
N LEU A 693 -11.49 5.15 44.30
CA LEU A 693 -12.60 4.82 43.41
C LEU A 693 -12.12 4.09 42.14
N TRP A 694 -11.07 4.59 41.48
CA TRP A 694 -10.51 3.95 40.30
C TRP A 694 -9.96 2.55 40.62
N LYS A 695 -9.28 2.37 41.75
CA LYS A 695 -8.85 1.03 42.20
C LYS A 695 -10.06 0.11 42.40
N ARG A 696 -11.07 0.54 43.15
CA ARG A 696 -12.28 -0.26 43.40
C ARG A 696 -13.06 -0.59 42.12
N GLY A 697 -13.09 0.32 41.14
CA GLY A 697 -13.67 0.08 39.83
C GLY A 697 -12.85 -0.94 39.02
N THR A 698 -11.52 -0.82 39.04
CA THR A 698 -10.59 -1.79 38.42
C THR A 698 -10.81 -3.20 38.98
N GLU A 699 -10.89 -3.33 40.31
CA GLU A 699 -11.17 -4.59 41.02
C GLU A 699 -12.56 -5.17 40.68
N ALA A 700 -13.51 -4.33 40.27
CA ALA A 700 -14.83 -4.72 39.78
C ALA A 700 -14.90 -4.96 38.26
N GLY A 701 -13.80 -4.77 37.53
CA GLY A 701 -13.73 -4.92 36.08
C GLY A 701 -14.21 -3.72 35.26
N ASP A 702 -14.40 -2.54 35.87
CA ASP A 702 -14.78 -1.32 35.15
C ASP A 702 -13.61 -0.80 34.28
N PRO A 703 -13.73 -0.75 32.94
CA PRO A 703 -12.61 -0.42 32.05
C PRO A 703 -12.15 1.03 32.18
N GLY A 704 -13.10 1.95 32.42
CA GLY A 704 -12.80 3.38 32.58
C GLY A 704 -12.01 3.66 33.86
N SER A 705 -12.43 3.07 34.98
CA SER A 705 -11.66 3.08 36.23
C SER A 705 -10.27 2.47 36.06
N ALA A 706 -10.18 1.34 35.37
CA ALA A 706 -8.93 0.64 35.11
C ALA A 706 -7.94 1.48 34.29
N PHE A 707 -8.44 2.21 33.29
CA PHE A 707 -7.63 3.13 32.48
C PHE A 707 -7.05 4.26 33.34
N HIS A 708 -7.88 4.97 34.11
CA HIS A 708 -7.41 6.06 34.97
C HIS A 708 -6.48 5.57 36.10
N TYR A 709 -6.72 4.37 36.65
CA TYR A 709 -5.83 3.78 37.64
C TYR A 709 -4.46 3.42 37.04
N ALA A 710 -4.44 2.82 35.85
CA ALA A 710 -3.21 2.47 35.14
C ALA A 710 -2.34 3.71 34.85
N GLU A 711 -2.94 4.80 34.37
CA GLU A 711 -2.25 6.07 34.10
C GLU A 711 -1.73 6.73 35.38
N TRP A 712 -2.49 6.70 36.48
CA TRP A 712 -2.00 7.19 37.78
C TRP A 712 -0.80 6.38 38.29
N LEU A 713 -0.82 5.05 38.16
CA LEU A 713 0.29 4.17 38.53
C LEU A 713 1.53 4.36 37.64
N ARG A 714 1.36 4.62 36.33
CA ARG A 714 2.45 5.00 35.40
C ARG A 714 3.19 6.24 35.89
N ALA A 715 2.46 7.29 36.27
CA ALA A 715 3.04 8.52 36.82
C ALA A 715 3.74 8.32 38.18
N LYS A 716 3.61 7.15 38.81
CA LYS A 716 4.31 6.74 40.04
C LYS A 716 5.43 5.73 39.81
N TRP A 717 5.73 5.37 38.57
CA TRP A 717 6.73 4.35 38.21
C TRP A 717 6.41 2.95 38.77
N GLN A 718 5.14 2.65 39.05
CA GLN A 718 4.67 1.37 39.58
C GLN A 718 4.23 0.46 38.42
N SER A 719 5.18 -0.26 37.81
CA SER A 719 4.98 -0.95 36.52
C SER A 719 3.93 -2.06 36.54
N ASP A 720 3.95 -2.93 37.55
CA ASP A 720 3.29 -4.25 37.42
C ASP A 720 1.78 -4.15 37.69
N GLU A 721 1.38 -3.50 38.77
CA GLU A 721 -0.03 -3.17 39.06
C GLU A 721 -0.63 -2.25 37.97
N SER A 722 0.18 -1.38 37.36
CA SER A 722 -0.23 -0.57 36.20
C SER A 722 -0.54 -1.43 34.98
N ILE A 723 0.29 -2.45 34.70
CA ILE A 723 0.08 -3.37 33.58
C ILE A 723 -1.17 -4.25 33.81
N GLU A 724 -1.45 -4.64 35.04
CA GLU A 724 -2.67 -5.37 35.39
C GLU A 724 -3.92 -4.50 35.22
N ALA A 725 -3.91 -3.26 35.71
CA ALA A 725 -4.99 -2.31 35.50
C ALA A 725 -5.18 -1.98 34.00
N LEU A 726 -4.09 -1.78 33.25
CA LEU A 726 -4.13 -1.55 31.81
C LEU A 726 -4.72 -2.74 31.05
N LYS A 727 -4.47 -3.98 31.50
CA LYS A 727 -5.09 -5.16 30.93
C LYS A 727 -6.62 -5.11 31.08
N VAL A 728 -7.12 -4.80 32.27
CA VAL A 728 -8.58 -4.69 32.51
C VAL A 728 -9.22 -3.64 31.59
N ALA A 729 -8.55 -2.49 31.40
CA ALA A 729 -9.00 -1.48 30.44
C ALA A 729 -8.95 -1.95 28.98
N ALA A 730 -7.91 -2.69 28.59
CA ALA A 730 -7.73 -3.28 27.27
C ALA A 730 -8.74 -4.40 26.96
N ASP A 731 -9.13 -5.17 27.98
CA ASP A 731 -10.15 -6.19 27.89
C ASP A 731 -11.55 -5.58 27.70
N GLY A 732 -11.79 -4.39 28.26
CA GLY A 732 -13.08 -3.68 28.22
C GLY A 732 -13.28 -2.66 27.09
N GLU A 733 -12.87 -2.97 25.85
CA GLU A 733 -13.25 -2.22 24.64
C GLU A 733 -12.84 -0.72 24.59
N ILE A 734 -11.78 -0.29 25.31
CA ILE A 734 -11.18 1.04 25.16
C ILE A 734 -10.01 0.96 24.16
N PRO A 735 -10.13 1.44 22.90
CA PRO A 735 -9.12 1.16 21.87
C PRO A 735 -7.71 1.64 22.20
N PHE A 736 -7.59 2.80 22.84
CA PHE A 736 -6.30 3.36 23.29
C PHE A 736 -5.63 2.47 24.35
N ALA A 737 -6.40 1.93 25.30
CA ALA A 737 -5.88 1.02 26.32
C ALA A 737 -5.52 -0.33 25.71
N THR A 738 -6.36 -0.85 24.80
CA THR A 738 -6.09 -2.10 24.06
C THR A 738 -4.80 -2.01 23.24
N LEU A 739 -4.59 -0.91 22.52
CA LEU A 739 -3.35 -0.67 21.77
C LEU A 739 -2.15 -0.49 22.71
N SER A 740 -2.29 0.30 23.77
CA SER A 740 -1.25 0.48 24.80
C SER A 740 -0.83 -0.83 25.47
N TYR A 741 -1.76 -1.76 25.68
CA TYR A 741 -1.49 -3.08 26.25
C TYR A 741 -0.79 -4.00 25.26
N ALA A 742 -1.16 -3.96 23.96
CA ALA A 742 -0.42 -4.67 22.92
C ALA A 742 1.07 -4.22 22.86
N GLY A 743 1.36 -2.93 23.05
CA GLY A 743 2.73 -2.44 23.21
C GLY A 743 3.48 -3.02 24.43
N VAL A 744 2.78 -3.24 25.56
CA VAL A 744 3.35 -3.96 26.72
C VAL A 744 3.66 -5.41 26.38
N LEU A 745 2.78 -6.09 25.64
CA LEU A 745 2.97 -7.48 25.23
C LEU A 745 4.15 -7.63 24.26
N LEU A 746 4.33 -6.70 23.31
CA LEU A 746 5.52 -6.65 22.45
C LEU A 746 6.81 -6.50 23.25
N ARG A 747 6.86 -5.61 24.25
CA ARG A 747 8.02 -5.51 25.17
C ARG A 747 8.28 -6.79 25.96
N LYS A 748 7.26 -7.60 26.21
CA LYS A 748 7.37 -8.95 26.82
C LYS A 748 7.66 -10.08 25.82
N LYS A 749 7.81 -9.76 24.52
CA LYS A 749 8.00 -10.69 23.39
C LYS A 749 6.83 -11.67 23.18
N ASP A 750 5.63 -11.28 23.60
CA ASP A 750 4.37 -12.01 23.39
C ASP A 750 3.65 -11.49 22.13
N HIS A 751 4.23 -11.79 20.97
CA HIS A 751 3.81 -11.24 19.68
C HIS A 751 2.44 -11.75 19.22
N GLU A 752 2.12 -13.02 19.50
CA GLU A 752 0.83 -13.62 19.13
C GLU A 752 -0.33 -12.94 19.88
N THR A 753 -0.20 -12.78 21.20
CA THR A 753 -1.20 -12.07 22.00
C THR A 753 -1.24 -10.58 21.64
N ALA A 754 -0.10 -9.93 21.41
CA ALA A 754 -0.06 -8.53 20.98
C ALA A 754 -0.88 -8.29 19.69
N ASN A 755 -0.71 -9.15 18.68
CA ASN A 755 -1.44 -9.06 17.41
C ASN A 755 -2.95 -9.24 17.60
N ALA A 756 -3.39 -10.13 18.49
CA ALA A 756 -4.80 -10.29 18.83
C ALA A 756 -5.41 -9.02 19.47
N TYR A 757 -4.67 -8.36 20.39
CA TYR A 757 -5.11 -7.10 20.99
C TYR A 757 -5.08 -5.94 20.00
N VAL A 758 -4.12 -5.88 19.08
CA VAL A 758 -4.11 -4.94 17.94
C VAL A 758 -5.38 -5.07 17.10
N ALA A 759 -5.72 -6.29 16.67
CA ALA A 759 -6.90 -6.52 15.83
C ALA A 759 -8.20 -6.13 16.56
N LYS A 760 -8.27 -6.43 17.86
CA LYS A 760 -9.36 -5.99 18.74
C LYS A 760 -9.44 -4.46 18.84
N ALA A 761 -8.32 -3.78 19.06
CA ALA A 761 -8.24 -2.32 19.14
C ALA A 761 -8.73 -1.65 17.84
N TYR A 762 -8.30 -2.17 16.68
CA TYR A 762 -8.74 -1.66 15.38
C TYR A 762 -10.24 -1.87 15.16
N SER A 763 -10.75 -3.09 15.39
CA SER A 763 -12.17 -3.41 15.23
C SER A 763 -13.06 -2.50 16.08
N GLU A 764 -12.67 -2.28 17.34
CA GLU A 764 -13.43 -1.44 18.27
C GLU A 764 -13.33 0.05 17.91
N ALA A 765 -12.15 0.53 17.53
CA ALA A 765 -11.98 1.90 17.06
C ALA A 765 -12.81 2.19 15.80
N VAL A 766 -12.87 1.26 14.85
CA VAL A 766 -13.72 1.35 13.65
C VAL A 766 -15.20 1.37 14.02
N LYS A 767 -15.65 0.52 14.96
CA LYS A 767 -17.02 0.51 15.50
C LYS A 767 -17.39 1.86 16.11
N GLN A 768 -16.56 2.38 17.02
CA GLN A 768 -16.76 3.68 17.69
C GLN A 768 -16.73 4.85 16.70
N GLY A 769 -15.72 4.91 15.81
CA GLY A 769 -15.59 5.94 14.78
C GLY A 769 -16.76 5.92 13.78
N THR A 770 -17.27 4.74 13.41
CA THR A 770 -18.46 4.60 12.56
C THR A 770 -19.71 5.16 13.22
N LEU A 771 -19.83 5.04 14.55
CA LEU A 771 -20.88 5.65 15.36
C LEU A 771 -20.67 7.16 15.61
N GLY A 772 -19.66 7.77 14.99
CA GLY A 772 -19.38 9.20 15.06
C GLY A 772 -18.48 9.63 16.21
N ASP A 773 -17.87 8.69 16.95
CA ASP A 773 -16.93 9.05 18.01
C ASP A 773 -15.63 9.64 17.43
N PRO A 774 -15.20 10.84 17.84
CA PRO A 774 -13.98 11.45 17.32
C PRO A 774 -12.72 10.67 17.74
N LEU A 775 -12.69 10.12 18.97
CA LEU A 775 -11.54 9.38 19.50
C LEU A 775 -11.42 7.98 18.88
N GLY A 776 -12.52 7.26 18.69
CA GLY A 776 -12.56 6.02 17.91
C GLY A 776 -12.09 6.24 16.48
N SER A 777 -12.51 7.33 15.84
CA SER A 777 -12.00 7.72 14.51
C SER A 777 -10.49 8.01 14.54
N LEU A 778 -9.98 8.72 15.55
CA LEU A 778 -8.54 8.97 15.72
C LEU A 778 -7.77 7.66 15.87
N MET A 779 -8.23 6.75 16.73
CA MET A 779 -7.58 5.47 17.04
C MET A 779 -7.63 4.48 15.87
N ALA A 780 -8.70 4.47 15.09
CA ALA A 780 -8.79 3.70 13.85
C ALA A 780 -7.76 4.20 12.84
N GLY A 781 -7.58 5.53 12.76
CA GLY A 781 -6.53 6.15 11.96
C GLY A 781 -5.13 5.74 12.41
N VAL A 782 -4.79 5.99 13.69
CA VAL A 782 -3.48 5.64 14.29
C VAL A 782 -3.14 4.18 14.03
N THR A 783 -4.06 3.26 14.33
CA THR A 783 -3.81 1.82 14.17
C THR A 783 -3.62 1.44 12.70
N ALA A 784 -4.40 2.01 11.76
CA ALA A 784 -4.19 1.77 10.33
C ALA A 784 -2.81 2.25 9.83
N TYR A 785 -2.31 3.37 10.37
CA TYR A 785 -0.94 3.85 10.09
C TYR A 785 0.14 2.93 10.67
N SER A 786 -0.05 2.38 11.88
CA SER A 786 0.89 1.42 12.49
C SER A 786 1.15 0.19 11.60
N PHE A 787 0.22 -0.17 10.71
CA PHE A 787 0.33 -1.30 9.75
C PHE A 787 0.48 -0.87 8.29
N GLY A 788 0.82 0.40 8.03
CA GLY A 788 1.19 0.89 6.70
C GLY A 788 0.02 1.20 5.77
N ASN A 789 -1.23 1.14 6.24
CA ASN A 789 -2.39 1.49 5.44
C ASN A 789 -2.66 3.01 5.50
N VAL A 790 -1.75 3.77 4.87
CA VAL A 790 -1.70 5.24 4.89
C VAL A 790 -3.01 5.88 4.40
N ASP A 791 -3.62 5.35 3.34
CA ASP A 791 -4.87 5.86 2.78
C ASP A 791 -6.07 5.66 3.71
N LEU A 792 -6.16 4.49 4.36
CA LEU A 792 -7.23 4.20 5.30
C LEU A 792 -7.06 5.01 6.59
N GLY A 793 -5.82 5.16 7.05
CA GLY A 793 -5.47 6.05 8.15
C GLY A 793 -5.91 7.49 7.90
N ARG A 794 -5.66 8.00 6.68
CA ARG A 794 -5.98 9.39 6.29
C ARG A 794 -7.48 9.66 6.35
N LYS A 795 -8.30 8.75 5.81
CA LYS A 795 -9.77 8.83 5.86
C LYS A 795 -10.31 8.87 7.29
N TRP A 796 -9.77 8.04 8.18
CA TRP A 796 -10.17 8.02 9.59
C TRP A 796 -9.76 9.30 10.34
N TRP A 797 -8.58 9.88 10.05
CA TRP A 797 -8.18 11.17 10.61
C TRP A 797 -8.91 12.39 10.04
N GLU A 798 -9.33 12.36 8.77
CA GLU A 798 -10.24 13.37 8.22
C GLU A 798 -11.59 13.32 8.95
N ARG A 799 -12.13 12.11 9.17
CA ARG A 799 -13.35 11.90 9.97
C ARG A 799 -13.19 12.39 11.42
N ALA A 800 -12.06 12.10 12.06
CA ALA A 800 -11.77 12.56 13.43
C ALA A 800 -11.76 14.09 13.52
N ARG A 801 -11.08 14.78 12.60
CA ARG A 801 -11.02 16.25 12.53
C ARG A 801 -12.38 16.88 12.23
N ASN A 802 -13.15 16.30 11.30
CA ASN A 802 -14.51 16.78 11.00
C ASN A 802 -15.45 16.69 12.21
N ASN A 803 -15.21 15.74 13.12
CA ASN A 803 -15.95 15.58 14.38
C ASN A 803 -15.32 16.35 15.56
N GLY A 804 -14.37 17.26 15.31
CA GLY A 804 -13.78 18.14 16.33
C GLY A 804 -12.67 17.52 17.17
N CYS A 805 -12.06 16.41 16.75
CA CYS A 805 -10.83 15.92 17.37
C CYS A 805 -9.63 16.71 16.86
N GLU A 806 -8.90 17.36 17.76
CA GLU A 806 -7.56 17.89 17.47
C GLU A 806 -6.55 16.74 17.36
N ILE A 807 -5.46 16.96 16.62
CA ILE A 807 -4.43 15.96 16.33
C ILE A 807 -3.06 16.63 16.53
N ASP A 808 -2.28 16.15 17.49
CA ASP A 808 -1.05 16.81 17.95
C ASP A 808 0.21 16.51 17.09
N TRP A 809 0.02 15.89 15.93
CA TRP A 809 1.09 15.45 15.04
C TRP A 809 0.76 15.64 13.55
N ALA A 810 1.83 15.81 12.78
CA ALA A 810 1.87 15.78 11.32
C ALA A 810 2.35 14.40 10.82
N LEU A 811 1.96 14.07 9.59
CA LEU A 811 2.47 12.91 8.85
C LEU A 811 3.31 13.39 7.66
N PHE A 812 4.58 12.99 7.64
CA PHE A 812 5.47 13.19 6.51
C PHE A 812 5.48 11.96 5.63
N GLU A 813 5.58 12.21 4.32
CA GLU A 813 5.57 11.20 3.26
C GLU A 813 6.61 11.59 2.22
N ALA A 814 7.45 10.63 1.84
CA ALA A 814 8.58 10.84 0.97
C ALA A 814 8.32 10.31 -0.46
N PRO A 815 9.01 10.85 -1.49
CA PRO A 815 8.94 10.34 -2.86
C PRO A 815 9.30 8.85 -3.00
N VAL A 816 8.88 8.24 -4.11
CA VAL A 816 9.02 6.79 -4.37
C VAL A 816 10.48 6.30 -4.34
N ASP A 817 11.43 7.17 -4.67
CA ASP A 817 12.88 6.88 -4.76
C ASP A 817 13.69 7.59 -3.65
N PHE A 818 13.04 7.97 -2.54
CA PHE A 818 13.70 8.64 -1.41
C PHE A 818 14.48 7.62 -0.55
N PRO A 819 15.77 7.87 -0.22
CA PRO A 819 16.52 7.00 0.69
C PRO A 819 15.98 7.11 2.12
N GLY A 820 16.08 6.04 2.90
CA GLY A 820 15.62 6.01 4.30
C GLY A 820 14.12 5.77 4.46
N LEU A 821 13.47 6.53 5.36
CA LEU A 821 12.06 6.37 5.72
C LEU A 821 11.12 6.94 4.65
N ARG A 822 10.13 6.13 4.24
CA ARG A 822 9.02 6.58 3.37
C ARG A 822 7.97 7.41 4.10
N HIS A 823 7.73 7.12 5.37
CA HIS A 823 6.71 7.80 6.18
C HIS A 823 7.25 8.07 7.58
N LEU A 824 6.82 9.16 8.22
CA LEU A 824 7.17 9.49 9.60
C LEU A 824 6.08 10.35 10.26
N ALA A 825 5.61 9.95 11.45
CA ALA A 825 4.72 10.76 12.27
C ALA A 825 5.55 11.63 13.24
N VAL A 826 5.31 12.94 13.27
CA VAL A 826 6.11 13.95 13.98
C VAL A 826 5.18 14.90 14.73
N SER A 827 5.46 15.25 15.99
CA SER A 827 4.59 16.19 16.73
C SER A 827 4.70 17.61 16.17
N TRP A 828 3.66 18.44 16.37
CA TRP A 828 3.74 19.85 16.01
C TRP A 828 4.86 20.57 16.77
N GLU A 829 5.10 20.21 18.04
CA GLU A 829 6.20 20.78 18.83
C GLU A 829 7.59 20.48 18.24
N THR A 830 7.84 19.24 17.80
CA THR A 830 9.08 18.90 17.09
C THR A 830 9.19 19.71 15.81
N LEU A 831 8.09 19.84 15.05
CA LEU A 831 8.09 20.55 13.79
C LEU A 831 8.34 22.06 13.95
N ASP A 832 7.77 22.69 14.99
CA ASP A 832 8.00 24.09 15.33
C ASP A 832 9.45 24.36 15.76
N LYS A 833 10.12 23.36 16.37
CA LYS A 833 11.52 23.47 16.83
C LYS A 833 12.57 23.27 15.73
N VAL A 834 12.34 22.34 14.78
CA VAL A 834 13.36 21.98 13.77
C VAL A 834 12.97 22.33 12.33
N GLY A 835 11.69 22.52 12.03
CA GLY A 835 11.18 22.82 10.69
C GLY A 835 11.14 21.61 9.73
N GLU A 836 10.34 21.71 8.67
CA GLU A 836 10.13 20.61 7.73
C GLU A 836 11.40 20.14 7.00
N GLU A 837 12.33 21.05 6.69
CA GLU A 837 13.57 20.72 5.96
C GLU A 837 14.43 19.75 6.77
N GLN A 838 14.54 19.97 8.08
CA GLN A 838 15.31 19.11 8.99
C GLN A 838 14.60 17.77 9.24
N VAL A 839 13.26 17.75 9.31
CA VAL A 839 12.50 16.49 9.36
C VAL A 839 12.73 15.65 8.10
N ARG A 840 12.72 16.26 6.90
CA ARG A 840 13.00 15.55 5.65
C ARG A 840 14.44 15.04 5.59
N LEU A 841 15.42 15.81 6.05
CA LEU A 841 16.82 15.36 6.16
C LEU A 841 16.96 14.19 7.14
N LEU A 842 16.28 14.23 8.29
CA LEU A 842 16.25 13.14 9.25
C LEU A 842 15.64 11.85 8.66
N MET A 843 14.58 11.97 7.86
CA MET A 843 14.00 10.81 7.17
C MET A 843 14.98 10.12 6.21
N GLN A 844 16.00 10.83 5.68
CA GLN A 844 17.04 10.22 4.83
C GLN A 844 18.08 9.43 5.63
N THR A 845 18.24 9.71 6.93
CA THR A 845 19.23 9.03 7.78
C THR A 845 18.65 7.86 8.58
N LEU A 846 17.33 7.82 8.74
CA LEU A 846 16.59 6.76 9.45
C LEU A 846 16.06 5.70 8.48
N TRP A 847 15.91 4.47 8.98
CA TRP A 847 15.28 3.35 8.28
C TRP A 847 14.31 2.60 9.18
N ALA A 848 13.29 1.97 8.60
CA ALA A 848 12.27 1.22 9.34
C ALA A 848 12.75 -0.18 9.74
N GLY A 849 13.80 -0.25 10.56
CA GLY A 849 14.27 -1.47 11.21
C GLY A 849 13.36 -1.85 12.39
N ASP A 850 13.93 -1.90 13.58
CA ASP A 850 13.22 -2.29 14.80
C ASP A 850 12.60 -1.10 15.55
N CYS A 851 11.61 -1.36 16.41
CA CYS A 851 11.13 -0.36 17.35
C CYS A 851 12.05 -0.30 18.58
N LEU A 852 12.67 0.85 18.84
CA LEU A 852 13.63 1.01 19.94
C LEU A 852 13.05 0.80 21.36
N ASP A 853 11.73 0.66 21.51
CA ASP A 853 11.08 0.40 22.80
C ASP A 853 10.79 -1.10 23.03
N CYS A 854 10.54 -1.88 21.98
CA CYS A 854 10.14 -3.29 22.10
C CYS A 854 10.99 -4.30 21.30
N GLY A 855 11.85 -3.84 20.39
CA GLY A 855 12.69 -4.69 19.54
C GLY A 855 11.91 -5.59 18.56
N TYR A 856 10.71 -5.16 18.15
CA TYR A 856 9.94 -5.82 17.08
C TYR A 856 9.98 -4.92 15.82
N PRO A 857 10.03 -5.49 14.60
CA PRO A 857 10.16 -4.70 13.38
C PRO A 857 9.04 -3.67 13.20
N LEU A 858 9.39 -2.48 12.71
CA LEU A 858 8.45 -1.43 12.31
C LEU A 858 7.73 -1.80 11.01
N GLY A 859 8.41 -2.53 10.13
CA GLY A 859 7.87 -3.01 8.86
C GLY A 859 7.43 -1.88 7.93
N GLY A 860 6.34 -2.09 7.19
CA GLY A 860 5.73 -1.06 6.34
C GLY A 860 4.90 -0.02 7.10
N GLY A 861 4.89 -0.06 8.43
CA GLY A 861 4.15 0.88 9.28
C GLY A 861 4.72 2.31 9.21
N VAL A 862 3.92 3.28 9.63
CA VAL A 862 4.41 4.64 9.91
C VAL A 862 5.08 4.64 11.29
N PRO A 863 6.39 4.89 11.41
CA PRO A 863 7.03 5.13 12.71
C PRO A 863 6.64 6.48 13.31
N ALA A 864 6.66 6.56 14.64
CA ALA A 864 6.59 7.80 15.40
C ALA A 864 7.98 8.30 15.78
N LEU A 865 8.27 9.57 15.52
CA LEU A 865 9.49 10.26 15.93
C LEU A 865 9.37 10.74 17.38
N TYR A 866 10.24 10.26 18.26
CA TYR A 866 10.41 10.77 19.61
C TYR A 866 11.82 11.33 19.76
N VAL A 867 11.95 12.55 20.29
CA VAL A 867 13.23 13.24 20.43
C VAL A 867 13.52 13.49 21.91
N ASP A 868 14.70 13.09 22.39
CA ASP A 868 15.21 13.44 23.74
C ASP A 868 16.19 14.63 23.63
N ASP A 869 15.87 15.77 24.27
CA ASP A 869 16.68 16.98 24.21
C ASP A 869 17.83 16.97 25.23
N MET A 870 19.06 16.87 24.73
CA MET A 870 20.28 16.86 25.53
C MET A 870 20.94 18.26 25.61
N ARG A 871 20.24 19.31 25.19
CA ARG A 871 20.63 20.74 25.11
C ARG A 871 21.76 21.10 24.14
N THR A 872 22.74 20.23 23.96
CA THR A 872 23.85 20.41 22.99
C THR A 872 23.66 19.61 21.71
N HIS A 873 22.85 18.56 21.80
CA HIS A 873 22.35 17.70 20.75
C HIS A 873 20.95 17.22 21.19
N ALA A 874 20.22 16.53 20.33
CA ALA A 874 19.02 15.81 20.69
C ALA A 874 19.00 14.46 19.98
N ASP A 875 18.66 13.39 20.70
CA ASP A 875 18.62 12.04 20.13
C ASP A 875 17.25 11.77 19.53
N ALA A 876 17.21 11.46 18.24
CA ALA A 876 16.00 11.27 17.44
C ALA A 876 15.78 9.78 17.17
N LYS A 877 14.71 9.23 17.72
CA LYS A 877 14.46 7.77 17.81
C LYS A 877 13.09 7.41 17.24
N ILE A 878 12.97 6.24 16.61
CA ILE A 878 11.70 5.76 16.02
C ILE A 878 11.05 4.59 16.77
N PHE A 879 9.72 4.60 16.79
CA PHE A 879 8.88 3.66 17.54
C PHE A 879 7.63 3.27 16.76
N HIS A 880 7.00 2.13 17.10
CA HIS A 880 5.65 1.84 16.59
C HIS A 880 4.69 2.94 17.02
N PHE A 881 4.14 3.65 16.04
CA PHE A 881 3.26 4.77 16.26
C PHE A 881 1.97 4.37 16.97
N GLY A 882 1.71 4.98 18.12
CA GLY A 882 0.55 4.76 18.99
C GLY A 882 0.56 3.45 19.78
N LEU A 883 1.28 2.44 19.29
CA LEU A 883 1.43 1.12 19.93
C LEU A 883 2.52 1.13 21.01
N CYS A 884 3.70 1.67 20.68
CA CYS A 884 4.80 1.83 21.62
C CYS A 884 4.90 3.27 22.13
N ARG A 885 4.92 4.26 21.22
CA ARG A 885 4.96 5.70 21.55
C ARG A 885 4.18 6.54 20.56
N PHE A 886 3.76 7.71 21.01
CA PHE A 886 3.31 8.81 20.15
C PHE A 886 4.49 9.75 19.84
N PRO A 887 4.43 10.52 18.75
CA PRO A 887 5.49 11.48 18.42
C PRO A 887 5.59 12.57 19.49
N HIS A 888 6.81 12.96 19.89
CA HIS A 888 7.02 13.93 20.97
C HIS A 888 8.44 14.53 21.00
N TRP A 889 8.58 15.72 21.59
CA TRP A 889 9.87 16.31 21.97
C TRP A 889 9.97 16.37 23.50
N ASN A 890 10.85 15.55 24.08
CA ASN A 890 11.09 15.51 25.51
C ASN A 890 12.14 16.55 25.90
N ASP A 891 11.71 17.66 26.51
CA ASP A 891 12.59 18.70 27.08
C ASP A 891 13.01 18.43 28.54
N SER A 892 12.55 17.31 29.12
CA SER A 892 12.73 16.99 30.53
C SER A 892 14.08 16.35 30.81
N ALA A 893 14.57 16.50 32.05
CA ALA A 893 15.76 15.78 32.52
C ALA A 893 15.56 14.26 32.68
N SER A 894 14.36 13.73 32.38
CA SER A 894 14.02 12.30 32.43
C SER A 894 14.11 11.71 31.02
N ILE A 895 15.34 11.36 30.63
CA ILE A 895 15.60 10.68 29.35
C ILE A 895 15.14 9.22 29.47
N SER A 896 14.40 8.75 28.48
CA SER A 896 13.91 7.37 28.45
C SER A 896 14.95 6.45 27.81
N ILE A 897 15.78 5.81 28.65
CA ILE A 897 16.75 4.82 28.17
C ILE A 897 16.00 3.53 27.82
N ALA A 898 16.02 3.17 26.54
CA ALA A 898 15.59 1.85 26.08
C ALA A 898 16.44 0.77 26.76
N LYS A 899 15.81 -0.10 27.56
CA LYS A 899 16.51 -1.22 28.19
C LYS A 899 16.61 -2.38 27.21
N ASP A 900 17.84 -2.84 27.00
CA ASP A 900 18.17 -4.17 26.47
C ASP A 900 17.66 -4.50 25.04
N VAL A 901 17.19 -3.50 24.28
CA VAL A 901 16.94 -3.64 22.84
C VAL A 901 18.23 -3.33 22.09
N GLY A 902 18.80 -4.32 21.40
CA GLY A 902 19.96 -4.11 20.54
C GLY A 902 19.56 -3.22 19.36
N ILE A 903 20.36 -2.19 19.10
CA ILE A 903 20.28 -1.40 17.86
C ILE A 903 20.56 -2.36 16.69
N SER A 904 19.75 -2.29 15.63
CA SER A 904 20.00 -3.07 14.43
C SER A 904 21.01 -2.33 13.55
N TRP A 905 22.04 -3.05 13.10
CA TRP A 905 23.05 -2.56 12.17
C TRP A 905 23.21 -3.52 11.01
N LYS A 906 23.73 -3.04 9.88
CA LYS A 906 24.08 -3.87 8.73
C LYS A 906 25.42 -3.40 8.17
N SER A 907 26.18 -4.36 7.65
CA SER A 907 27.60 -4.17 7.36
C SER A 907 28.02 -4.96 6.12
N ALA A 908 29.11 -4.51 5.48
CA ALA A 908 29.71 -5.16 4.32
C ALA A 908 31.23 -4.97 4.33
N SER A 909 31.98 -5.95 3.85
CA SER A 909 33.41 -5.79 3.60
C SER A 909 33.68 -5.73 2.10
N ALA A 910 34.45 -4.73 1.65
CA ALA A 910 34.81 -4.58 0.25
C ALA A 910 36.14 -3.83 0.05
N PRO A 911 36.93 -4.20 -0.98
CA PRO A 911 38.14 -3.46 -1.33
C PRO A 911 37.79 -2.09 -1.93
N VAL A 912 38.40 -1.03 -1.41
CA VAL A 912 38.24 0.36 -1.89
C VAL A 912 39.53 0.81 -2.56
N VAL A 913 39.40 1.41 -3.74
CA VAL A 913 40.52 1.94 -4.53
C VAL A 913 40.74 3.40 -4.18
N ILE A 914 41.97 3.77 -3.81
CA ILE A 914 42.30 5.12 -3.33
C ILE A 914 43.56 5.66 -4.02
N GLY A 915 43.52 6.94 -4.39
CA GLY A 915 44.63 7.67 -5.01
C GLY A 915 44.43 7.95 -6.51
N LYS A 916 45.15 8.96 -7.01
CA LYS A 916 44.97 9.55 -8.36
C LYS A 916 45.29 8.61 -9.55
N ASP A 917 45.84 7.44 -9.26
CA ASP A 917 46.35 6.48 -10.24
C ASP A 917 45.73 5.07 -10.06
N ALA A 918 44.67 4.94 -9.24
CA ALA A 918 43.95 3.69 -8.94
C ALA A 918 44.80 2.50 -8.45
N SER A 919 46.05 2.75 -8.02
CA SER A 919 47.07 1.73 -7.76
C SER A 919 47.09 1.20 -6.32
N HIS A 920 46.38 1.84 -5.39
CA HIS A 920 46.30 1.42 -3.99
C HIS A 920 44.89 0.95 -3.64
N VAL A 921 44.71 -0.36 -3.64
CA VAL A 921 43.55 -1.02 -3.06
C VAL A 921 43.77 -1.16 -1.55
N ILE A 922 42.77 -0.78 -0.76
CA ILE A 922 42.74 -1.00 0.69
C ILE A 922 41.46 -1.75 1.07
N PRO A 923 41.42 -2.44 2.22
CA PRO A 923 40.21 -3.08 2.70
C PRO A 923 39.35 -2.06 3.46
N ALA A 924 38.05 -2.05 3.22
CA ALA A 924 37.08 -1.26 3.98
C ALA A 924 35.98 -2.14 4.59
N LEU A 925 35.52 -1.73 5.76
CA LEU A 925 34.34 -2.22 6.46
C LEU A 925 33.30 -1.10 6.46
N PHE A 926 32.24 -1.31 5.71
CA PHE A 926 31.08 -0.43 5.63
C PHE A 926 30.06 -0.86 6.69
N VAL A 927 29.47 0.10 7.39
CA VAL A 927 28.47 -0.13 8.44
C VAL A 927 27.44 0.99 8.43
N ASN A 928 26.14 0.65 8.49
CA ASN A 928 25.13 1.52 9.06
C ASN A 928 24.98 1.13 10.53
N PRO A 929 25.50 1.92 11.48
CA PRO A 929 25.62 1.52 12.88
C PRO A 929 24.33 1.68 13.69
N SER A 930 23.32 2.37 13.16
CA SER A 930 21.99 2.49 13.76
C SER A 930 20.97 2.88 12.71
N PHE A 931 20.03 1.98 12.40
CA PHE A 931 18.92 2.27 11.48
C PHE A 931 17.84 3.14 12.15
N GLU A 932 17.64 2.94 13.44
CA GLU A 932 16.51 3.48 14.21
C GLU A 932 16.79 4.81 14.92
N GLU A 933 18.06 5.27 14.90
CA GLU A 933 18.50 6.43 15.69
C GLU A 933 19.36 7.39 14.87
N ALA A 934 19.01 8.67 14.95
CA ALA A 934 19.72 9.80 14.38
C ALA A 934 19.85 10.91 15.44
N GLN A 935 20.48 12.03 15.09
CA GLN A 935 20.63 13.16 16.01
C GLN A 935 20.22 14.48 15.35
N PHE A 936 19.76 15.42 16.17
CA PHE A 936 19.85 16.84 15.86
C PHE A 936 21.05 17.44 16.60
N VAL A 937 21.85 18.25 15.91
CA VAL A 937 22.96 19.00 16.52
C VAL A 937 22.61 20.49 16.46
N MET A 938 22.98 21.24 17.51
CA MET A 938 22.76 22.67 17.58
C MET A 938 23.88 23.43 16.84
N ASN A 939 23.51 24.25 15.87
CA ASN A 939 24.43 25.13 15.16
C ASN A 939 24.77 26.40 15.98
N ASP A 940 25.83 27.10 15.58
CA ASP A 940 26.28 28.36 16.22
C ASP A 940 25.19 29.45 16.24
N ASP A 941 24.26 29.42 15.27
CA ASP A 941 23.11 30.33 15.16
C ASP A 941 21.88 29.91 15.99
N GLN A 942 22.01 28.84 16.79
CA GLN A 942 20.95 28.22 17.59
C GLN A 942 19.83 27.57 16.76
N THR A 943 20.12 27.15 15.53
CA THR A 943 19.24 26.26 14.76
C THR A 943 19.59 24.79 14.98
N TRP A 944 18.58 23.92 14.99
CA TRP A 944 18.76 22.47 14.99
C TRP A 944 19.03 21.96 13.57
N GLN A 945 20.03 21.10 13.40
CA GLN A 945 20.33 20.44 12.13
C GLN A 945 20.35 18.92 12.28
N ALA A 946 19.65 18.21 11.39
CA ALA A 946 19.62 16.75 11.36
C ALA A 946 20.96 16.16 10.89
N THR A 947 21.40 15.09 11.54
CA THR A 947 22.61 14.32 11.19
C THR A 947 22.45 12.86 11.59
N SER A 948 23.17 11.95 10.95
CA SER A 948 23.22 10.55 11.41
C SER A 948 23.99 10.46 12.74
N GLN A 949 23.79 9.40 13.52
CA GLN A 949 24.36 9.27 14.86
C GLN A 949 25.91 9.43 14.90
N TYR A 950 26.58 9.13 13.78
CA TYR A 950 28.04 9.27 13.60
C TYR A 950 28.43 10.33 12.57
N GLY A 951 27.46 11.09 12.05
CA GLY A 951 27.61 12.08 11.00
C GLY A 951 28.47 13.30 11.41
N PRO A 952 28.71 14.23 10.48
CA PRO A 952 29.47 15.44 10.76
C PRO A 952 28.93 16.18 11.99
N HIS A 953 29.84 16.60 12.87
CA HIS A 953 29.56 17.30 14.13
C HIS A 953 28.76 16.52 15.19
N SER A 954 28.46 15.23 14.98
CA SER A 954 27.81 14.40 16.02
C SER A 954 28.74 14.16 17.21
N VAL A 955 28.16 13.85 18.38
CA VAL A 955 28.93 13.54 19.60
C VAL A 955 29.82 12.31 19.39
N LEU A 956 29.30 11.27 18.71
CA LEU A 956 30.05 10.04 18.46
C LEU A 956 31.14 10.22 17.40
N SER A 957 30.93 11.10 16.41
CA SER A 957 31.97 11.43 15.42
C SER A 957 33.22 12.01 16.08
N SER A 958 33.03 12.90 17.05
CA SER A 958 34.11 13.51 17.84
C SER A 958 34.78 12.50 18.78
N ALA A 959 34.00 11.62 19.41
CA ALA A 959 34.51 10.58 20.30
C ALA A 959 35.38 9.52 19.58
N LEU A 960 35.16 9.33 18.27
CA LEU A 960 35.88 8.36 17.45
C LEU A 960 36.88 8.97 16.45
N ASP A 961 37.18 10.27 16.49
CA ASP A 961 38.00 10.99 15.45
C ASP A 961 37.58 10.58 14.02
N LEU A 962 36.26 10.46 13.80
CA LEU A 962 35.70 10.22 12.47
C LEU A 962 35.77 11.49 11.65
N ARG A 963 36.04 11.34 10.36
CA ARG A 963 36.14 12.47 9.44
C ARG A 963 35.31 12.21 8.20
N PRO A 964 34.65 13.22 7.60
CA PRO A 964 33.92 13.01 6.36
C PRO A 964 34.88 12.56 5.27
N LEU A 965 34.54 11.53 4.48
CA LEU A 965 35.47 10.96 3.49
C LEU A 965 35.98 11.99 2.48
N TRP A 966 35.13 12.97 2.13
CA TRP A 966 35.47 14.08 1.23
C TRP A 966 36.53 15.04 1.81
N SER A 967 36.81 15.00 3.12
CA SER A 967 37.89 15.78 3.76
C SER A 967 39.29 15.17 3.55
N GLY A 968 39.38 13.96 2.99
CA GLY A 968 40.61 13.27 2.66
C GLY A 968 40.79 11.96 3.44
N PHE A 969 41.80 11.18 3.06
CA PHE A 969 42.03 9.87 3.66
C PHE A 969 42.54 9.97 5.11
N PRO A 970 41.95 9.24 6.08
CA PRO A 970 42.37 9.30 7.48
C PRO A 970 43.80 8.81 7.70
N SER A 971 44.51 9.43 8.64
CA SER A 971 45.88 9.03 8.96
C SER A 971 45.92 7.64 9.58
N LYS A 972 46.93 6.82 9.27
CA LYS A 972 47.09 5.46 9.84
C LYS A 972 47.65 5.46 11.28
N ASN A 973 47.62 6.57 12.01
CA ASN A 973 48.18 6.69 13.36
C ASN A 973 47.16 6.34 14.45
N VAL A 974 47.68 5.82 15.56
CA VAL A 974 46.96 4.90 16.45
C VAL A 974 46.65 5.53 17.81
N ASP A 975 45.36 5.60 18.14
CA ASP A 975 44.89 5.44 19.51
C ASP A 975 44.13 4.11 19.63
N SER A 976 43.69 3.75 20.84
CA SER A 976 43.04 2.47 21.14
C SER A 976 41.51 2.52 21.24
N SER A 977 40.85 3.58 20.74
CA SER A 977 39.38 3.73 20.80
C SER A 977 38.62 2.86 19.80
N ALA A 978 39.29 2.39 18.74
CA ALA A 978 38.78 1.38 17.81
C ALA A 978 39.87 0.34 17.47
N LEU A 979 39.50 -0.93 17.38
CA LEU A 979 40.41 -2.04 17.02
C LEU A 979 39.77 -2.97 16.00
N ALA A 980 40.54 -3.38 14.98
CA ALA A 980 40.11 -4.34 13.98
C ALA A 980 40.59 -5.76 14.30
N PHE A 981 39.76 -6.75 13.97
CA PHE A 981 39.95 -8.18 14.19
C PHE A 981 39.65 -8.94 12.88
N VAL A 982 40.22 -10.12 12.73
CA VAL A 982 40.03 -11.00 11.57
C VAL A 982 39.74 -12.41 12.09
N GLY A 983 38.59 -12.96 11.70
CA GLY A 983 38.22 -14.37 11.92
C GLY A 983 38.63 -15.25 10.73
N GLU A 984 38.05 -16.45 10.63
CA GLU A 984 38.31 -17.32 9.47
C GLU A 984 37.61 -16.85 8.18
N GLU A 985 36.42 -16.25 8.30
CA GLU A 985 35.56 -15.82 7.18
C GLU A 985 34.89 -14.43 7.42
N GLU A 986 35.38 -13.64 8.40
CA GLU A 986 34.86 -12.31 8.71
C GLU A 986 35.95 -11.31 9.13
N VAL A 987 35.69 -10.02 8.93
CA VAL A 987 36.43 -8.91 9.54
C VAL A 987 35.52 -8.20 10.54
N ALA A 988 36.06 -7.76 11.67
CA ALA A 988 35.30 -7.02 12.69
C ALA A 988 36.03 -5.79 13.18
N VAL A 989 35.29 -4.77 13.61
CA VAL A 989 35.78 -3.58 14.31
C VAL A 989 35.02 -3.42 15.61
N ALA A 990 35.75 -3.32 16.73
CA ALA A 990 35.19 -2.98 18.04
C ALA A 990 35.48 -1.51 18.35
N ALA A 991 34.44 -0.75 18.73
CA ALA A 991 34.50 0.68 19.02
C ALA A 991 33.32 1.09 19.94
N LEU A 992 33.53 1.99 20.90
CA LEU A 992 32.48 2.52 21.82
C LEU A 992 31.49 1.47 22.37
N HIS A 993 32.02 0.33 22.86
CA HIS A 993 31.24 -0.82 23.38
C HIS A 993 30.41 -1.61 22.35
N GLN A 994 30.42 -1.24 21.07
CA GLN A 994 29.85 -2.01 19.96
C GLN A 994 30.93 -2.83 19.24
N VAL A 995 30.50 -3.87 18.52
CA VAL A 995 31.33 -4.67 17.61
C VAL A 995 30.56 -4.87 16.31
N TRP A 996 31.07 -4.28 15.23
CA TRP A 996 30.52 -4.47 13.88
C TRP A 996 31.40 -5.47 13.14
N SER A 997 30.86 -6.64 12.77
CA SER A 997 31.53 -7.58 11.87
C SER A 997 30.85 -7.64 10.51
N ALA A 998 31.57 -8.08 9.48
CA ALA A 998 31.03 -8.37 8.16
C ALA A 998 31.72 -9.60 7.55
N PRO A 999 30.98 -10.43 6.79
CA PRO A 999 31.56 -11.53 6.02
C PRO A 999 32.68 -11.04 5.09
N ALA A 1000 33.74 -11.83 4.95
CA ALA A 1000 34.94 -11.47 4.21
C ALA A 1000 35.55 -12.68 3.50
N THR A 1001 35.97 -12.49 2.24
CA THR A 1001 36.70 -13.54 1.50
C THR A 1001 38.15 -13.65 1.99
N ARG A 1002 38.79 -14.80 1.76
CA ARG A 1002 40.20 -15.03 2.15
C ARG A 1002 41.16 -14.03 1.49
N GLU A 1003 40.85 -13.60 0.27
CA GLU A 1003 41.58 -12.55 -0.45
C GLU A 1003 41.47 -11.21 0.28
N PHE A 1004 40.27 -10.84 0.74
CA PHE A 1004 40.04 -9.63 1.52
C PHE A 1004 40.75 -9.68 2.88
N LEU A 1005 40.67 -10.80 3.61
CA LEU A 1005 41.37 -10.97 4.88
C LEU A 1005 42.90 -10.89 4.72
N THR A 1006 43.43 -11.40 3.61
CA THR A 1006 44.84 -11.24 3.23
C THR A 1006 45.20 -9.77 3.00
N LEU A 1007 44.32 -9.00 2.35
CA LEU A 1007 44.48 -7.55 2.15
C LEU A 1007 44.46 -6.76 3.47
N VAL A 1008 43.61 -7.14 4.44
CA VAL A 1008 43.60 -6.57 5.82
C VAL A 1008 44.95 -6.81 6.52
N GLY A 1009 45.47 -8.04 6.45
CA GLY A 1009 46.77 -8.39 6.99
C GLY A 1009 47.93 -7.60 6.36
N GLN A 1010 47.94 -7.46 5.03
CA GLN A 1010 48.95 -6.68 4.30
C GLN A 1010 48.86 -5.18 4.60
N SER A 1011 47.64 -4.64 4.72
CA SER A 1011 47.40 -3.21 4.92
C SER A 1011 47.62 -2.74 6.36
N GLY A 1012 47.65 -3.68 7.32
CA GLY A 1012 47.84 -3.44 8.75
C GLY A 1012 46.59 -2.94 9.48
N GLY A 1013 45.41 -3.14 8.91
CA GLY A 1013 44.15 -2.54 9.36
C GLY A 1013 43.11 -2.48 8.26
N VAL A 1014 41.98 -1.85 8.57
CA VAL A 1014 40.81 -1.67 7.69
C VAL A 1014 40.34 -0.21 7.76
N LEU A 1015 39.80 0.32 6.66
CA LEU A 1015 39.06 1.57 6.69
C LEU A 1015 37.65 1.29 7.23
N LEU A 1016 37.30 1.82 8.39
CA LEU A 1016 35.91 1.87 8.84
C LEU A 1016 35.20 3.00 8.07
N VAL A 1017 34.03 2.70 7.52
CA VAL A 1017 33.12 3.63 6.85
C VAL A 1017 31.75 3.51 7.52
N LEU A 1018 31.34 4.54 8.25
CA LEU A 1018 30.01 4.64 8.85
C LEU A 1018 29.13 5.54 7.98
N SER A 1019 27.94 5.07 7.60
CA SER A 1019 26.95 5.86 6.85
C SER A 1019 25.55 5.26 6.96
N SER A 1020 24.54 6.13 7.02
CA SER A 1020 23.12 5.78 6.91
C SER A 1020 22.66 5.45 5.49
N ALA A 1021 23.49 5.65 4.46
CA ALA A 1021 23.16 5.35 3.07
C ALA A 1021 23.11 3.84 2.73
N LEU A 1022 23.49 2.97 3.67
CA LEU A 1022 23.28 1.52 3.58
C LEU A 1022 21.93 1.18 4.21
N GLY A 1023 20.97 0.72 3.42
CA GLY A 1023 19.66 0.25 3.87
C GLY A 1023 19.60 -1.22 4.29
N PRO A 1024 18.57 -1.62 5.07
CA PRO A 1024 18.41 -2.99 5.58
C PRO A 1024 18.12 -3.99 4.46
N GLU A 1025 17.45 -3.59 3.39
CA GLU A 1025 17.12 -4.46 2.23
C GLU A 1025 18.11 -4.34 1.06
N ASP A 1026 19.10 -3.43 1.13
CA ASP A 1026 20.01 -3.18 0.01
C ASP A 1026 20.91 -4.37 -0.30
N VAL A 1027 21.06 -4.65 -1.60
CA VAL A 1027 22.04 -5.60 -2.13
C VAL A 1027 23.37 -4.88 -2.30
N TYR A 1028 24.37 -5.26 -1.53
CA TYR A 1028 25.69 -4.62 -1.53
C TYR A 1028 26.55 -5.02 -2.73
N THR A 1029 26.21 -4.45 -3.88
CA THR A 1029 27.08 -4.44 -5.06
C THR A 1029 28.26 -3.46 -4.85
N MET A 1030 29.31 -3.59 -5.66
CA MET A 1030 30.42 -2.63 -5.67
C MET A 1030 29.96 -1.21 -6.04
N GLU A 1031 28.86 -1.08 -6.79
CA GLU A 1031 28.25 0.19 -7.18
C GLU A 1031 27.55 0.84 -5.97
N ALA A 1032 26.69 0.09 -5.26
CA ALA A 1032 26.04 0.58 -4.04
C ALA A 1032 27.05 1.01 -2.97
N LEU A 1033 28.13 0.25 -2.78
CA LEU A 1033 29.20 0.63 -1.85
C LEU A 1033 30.01 1.85 -2.32
N ALA A 1034 30.10 2.10 -3.63
CA ALA A 1034 30.71 3.31 -4.18
C ALA A 1034 29.80 4.54 -3.99
N ASP A 1035 28.49 4.38 -4.02
CA ASP A 1035 27.53 5.45 -3.72
C ASP A 1035 27.53 5.80 -2.22
N VAL A 1036 27.70 4.80 -1.34
CA VAL A 1036 27.92 5.01 0.10
C VAL A 1036 29.19 5.82 0.36
N LEU A 1037 30.29 5.61 -0.38
CA LEU A 1037 31.49 6.47 -0.30
C LEU A 1037 31.23 7.92 -0.79
N GLN A 1038 30.18 8.15 -1.58
CA GLN A 1038 29.82 9.47 -2.10
C GLN A 1038 28.81 10.22 -1.21
N SER A 1039 28.17 9.53 -0.25
CA SER A 1039 27.18 10.12 0.66
C SER A 1039 27.78 11.28 1.46
N TRP A 1040 26.90 12.18 1.92
CA TRP A 1040 27.32 13.36 2.70
C TRP A 1040 27.73 12.98 4.13
N ASP A 1041 27.11 11.92 4.67
CA ASP A 1041 27.28 11.40 6.02
C ASP A 1041 28.31 10.27 6.13
N ALA A 1042 29.03 9.97 5.04
CA ALA A 1042 30.10 8.96 4.99
C ALA A 1042 31.28 9.38 5.86
N MET A 1043 31.33 8.84 7.07
CA MET A 1043 32.28 9.20 8.11
C MET A 1043 33.29 8.06 8.30
N VAL A 1044 34.57 8.37 8.15
CA VAL A 1044 35.61 7.36 7.97
C VAL A 1044 36.77 7.48 8.96
N ARG A 1045 37.39 6.34 9.24
CA ARG A 1045 38.61 6.24 10.04
C ARG A 1045 39.44 5.01 9.68
N TRP A 1046 40.76 5.14 9.73
CA TRP A 1046 41.65 3.98 9.66
C TRP A 1046 41.68 3.26 11.01
N VAL A 1047 41.27 1.99 11.03
CA VAL A 1047 41.28 1.16 12.23
C VAL A 1047 42.43 0.14 12.15
N PRO A 1048 43.39 0.16 13.09
CA PRO A 1048 44.54 -0.74 13.06
C PRO A 1048 44.13 -2.19 13.38
N LEU A 1049 44.74 -3.14 12.68
CA LEU A 1049 44.57 -4.57 12.96
C LEU A 1049 45.26 -4.93 14.28
N ARG A 1050 44.52 -5.51 15.22
CA ARG A 1050 45.07 -6.02 16.48
C ARG A 1050 45.94 -7.25 16.19
N ARG A 1051 47.25 -7.03 16.05
CA ARG A 1051 48.22 -8.13 16.01
C ARG A 1051 48.20 -8.85 17.36
N GLU A 1052 47.83 -10.12 17.36
CA GLU A 1052 47.94 -10.95 18.56
C GLU A 1052 49.39 -11.01 19.03
N ILE A 1053 49.59 -10.63 20.29
CA ILE A 1053 50.62 -11.30 21.10
C ILE A 1053 50.04 -12.69 21.35
N ALA A 1054 50.52 -13.68 20.61
CA ALA A 1054 50.18 -15.07 20.86
C ALA A 1054 50.74 -15.47 22.24
N ASN A 1055 49.91 -15.36 23.28
CA ASN A 1055 49.79 -16.21 24.47
C ASN A 1055 48.93 -15.54 25.56
N ASN A 1056 47.88 -16.24 26.00
CA ASN A 1056 46.96 -15.94 27.12
C ASN A 1056 46.02 -14.74 26.86
N ALA A 1057 44.71 -14.80 27.11
CA ALA A 1057 43.94 -15.75 27.94
C ALA A 1057 42.52 -15.99 27.40
N THR A 1058 41.86 -17.00 27.99
CA THR A 1058 40.43 -17.37 27.89
C THR A 1058 39.46 -16.24 28.23
#